data_AF-A0A6S6W7Y4-F1
#
_entry.id   AF-A0A6S6W7Y4-F1
#
_cell.length_a   1.000
_cell.length_b   1.000
_cell.length_c   1.000
_cell.angle_alpha   90.00
_cell.angle_beta   90.00
_cell.angle_gamma   90.00
#
_symmetry.space_group_name_H-M   'P 1'
#
loop_
_entity.id
_entity.type
_entity.pdbx_description
1 polymer ?
#
loop_
_entity_poly.entity_id
_entity_poly.type
_entity_poly.pdbx_seq_one_letter_code
_entity_poly.pdbx_strand_id
1 'polypeptide(L)'
;MSWQGATLRLTLRRPDDKTAPHNPFFLFFESSIPSSFAQITNTYNPDHVPLVSLTAHPLRATLPSCVPGSIDKPAERAMQRPKLSPLQSRLLAYLVASSACLALWNLLTPHLLVNAEVLTTPDHDALDSRVVDALVDRELPHIQGAGFDQRGSEGYEPDFGLLDRSLIGRQAAELEKLVNNQKMEKDIGPKQTIHFVLPKDQLRFAPISDDPASAPDLQGTDDGSDEARLSRLEVAGTEGTTSDWVEKRQTSGGNVWLTANTCRQPMPMGNATAASGRNHPQLVMYVSTSPKNQKPGPGATEDTITNITGVLFNGGYANFEFNTSSDVYIGISAPNLNDDWFGSWHFELAASTDGPYHNYNDEDPFLYMVDTDSESALFITYDLSDSNETDVAQKWREQNPFQMYAFTDGDNTPIRGMERSYCAIKDMFNVNTTKNFTIDSSITTKFGVDKKPKTQFHVKGLQAAKTYNGFVVVEGSQEPLYIPNAGMTRGGGRVFQAFNWTTKADDSCQVIFDLNFCDMVAYAVPSNTNFKLNDSALAEIYDNQARDYYLNFTRSLDQIACDAEPAAQYSLARTCKDCADDYKNWLCMVLIPRCEDWTADDPWLQPRNLNTPFSNSSLPMDGLPPLPDGSMPPALQLNDSIRQDTGFNSSRNPRIDELIKPGPYKEMKPCEDMCFEIVRSCPAKLGFGCPNGKLRDVSYGKRDPDPNKLTCNYPGAVVKLNAPSDAGRLGVSLGSLFLLAGLASTMTLVL
;
A
#
# COMPACT_ATOMS: atom_id res chain seq x y z
N MET A 1 40.60 25.08 43.68
CA MET A 1 39.71 25.19 44.86
C MET A 1 38.48 24.31 44.59
N SER A 2 38.47 23.09 45.15
CA SER A 2 37.49 22.61 46.16
C SER A 2 36.10 22.34 45.57
N TRP A 3 35.76 21.09 45.15
CA TRP A 3 35.11 19.99 45.93
C TRP A 3 33.69 20.41 46.40
N GLN A 4 32.54 19.76 46.14
CA GLN A 4 32.06 18.35 46.15
C GLN A 4 30.74 18.28 45.32
N GLY A 5 30.22 17.20 44.73
CA GLY A 5 30.33 15.77 45.05
C GLY A 5 29.16 15.31 45.93
N ALA A 6 27.97 15.06 45.37
CA ALA A 6 26.84 14.50 46.11
C ALA A 6 26.46 13.11 45.58
N THR A 7 26.66 12.11 46.46
CA THR A 7 26.40 10.68 46.26
C THR A 7 24.98 10.35 46.69
N LEU A 8 24.22 9.62 45.86
CA LEU A 8 22.92 9.07 46.20
C LEU A 8 23.09 7.79 47.05
N ARG A 9 22.51 7.75 48.25
CA ARG A 9 22.46 6.55 49.11
C ARG A 9 21.09 5.89 48.97
N LEU A 10 21.05 4.75 48.30
CA LEU A 10 19.91 3.83 48.29
C LEU A 10 19.92 3.00 49.58
N THR A 11 18.81 3.04 50.33
CA THR A 11 18.59 2.14 51.47
C THR A 11 17.42 1.23 51.10
N LEU A 12 17.74 -0.05 50.86
CA LEU A 12 16.78 -1.14 50.69
C LEU A 12 16.26 -1.58 52.06
N ARG A 13 14.93 -1.67 52.23
CA ARG A 13 14.30 -2.47 53.29
C ARG A 13 13.31 -3.44 52.66
N ARG A 14 13.44 -4.71 53.05
CA ARG A 14 12.59 -5.85 52.65
C ARG A 14 11.24 -5.86 53.40
N PRO A 15 10.24 -6.59 52.88
CA PRO A 15 8.83 -6.48 53.25
C PRO A 15 8.44 -7.47 54.36
N ASP A 16 7.41 -7.14 55.14
CA ASP A 16 6.64 -8.14 55.89
C ASP A 16 5.15 -7.72 55.98
N ASP A 17 4.34 -8.58 55.36
CA ASP A 17 3.07 -9.17 55.80
C ASP A 17 1.78 -8.33 56.01
N LYS A 18 0.77 -8.73 55.22
CA LYS A 18 -0.66 -8.95 55.53
C LYS A 18 -1.73 -7.83 55.48
N THR A 19 -2.76 -8.18 54.71
CA THR A 19 -4.21 -7.85 54.77
C THR A 19 -4.75 -6.62 53.99
N ALA A 20 -5.58 -6.93 52.99
CA ALA A 20 -6.58 -6.07 52.32
C ALA A 20 -7.86 -5.95 53.19
N PRO A 21 -8.98 -5.24 52.81
CA PRO A 21 -9.31 -4.54 51.56
C PRO A 21 -10.07 -3.19 51.70
N HIS A 22 -10.40 -2.58 50.55
CA HIS A 22 -11.52 -1.66 50.23
C HIS A 22 -11.32 -0.13 50.13
N ASN A 23 -11.57 0.34 48.89
CA ASN A 23 -12.07 1.63 48.35
C ASN A 23 -11.34 2.95 48.67
N PRO A 24 -10.97 3.75 47.63
CA PRO A 24 -10.42 5.08 47.82
C PRO A 24 -11.54 6.13 47.96
N PHE A 25 -11.55 6.81 49.11
CA PHE A 25 -12.16 8.13 49.25
C PHE A 25 -11.11 9.21 48.93
N PHE A 26 -11.59 10.25 48.25
CA PHE A 26 -10.94 11.53 47.97
C PHE A 26 -10.11 12.07 49.15
N LEU A 27 -8.89 12.51 48.87
CA LEU A 27 -8.17 13.46 49.71
C LEU A 27 -7.65 14.64 48.88
N PHE A 28 -8.09 15.81 49.31
CA PHE A 28 -7.56 17.13 48.98
C PHE A 28 -6.08 17.22 49.37
N PHE A 29 -5.28 17.86 48.52
CA PHE A 29 -3.98 18.40 48.90
C PHE A 29 -4.05 19.93 48.90
N GLU A 30 -4.09 20.50 50.10
CA GLU A 30 -3.60 21.85 50.36
C GLU A 30 -2.06 21.82 50.35
N SER A 31 -1.44 22.70 49.58
CA SER A 31 -0.03 23.06 49.77
C SER A 31 0.11 24.58 49.82
N SER A 32 0.30 25.06 51.04
CA SER A 32 0.65 26.42 51.41
C SER A 32 2.08 26.79 50.98
N ILE A 33 2.22 27.89 50.23
CA ILE A 33 3.50 28.55 49.87
C ILE A 33 3.62 29.83 50.72
N PRO A 34 4.79 30.13 51.33
CA PRO A 34 4.98 31.37 52.06
C PRO A 34 5.29 32.56 51.14
N SER A 35 4.74 33.68 51.55
CA SER A 35 4.69 34.98 50.89
C SER A 35 5.98 35.78 51.09
N SER A 36 6.41 36.51 50.06
CA SER A 36 7.09 37.80 50.24
C SER A 36 6.52 38.80 49.24
N PHE A 37 5.96 39.88 49.78
CA PHE A 37 5.21 40.94 49.11
C PHE A 37 6.12 42.01 48.48
N ALA A 38 5.71 42.53 47.33
CA ALA A 38 5.93 43.93 46.95
C ALA A 38 4.66 44.45 46.25
N GLN A 39 3.88 45.26 46.96
CA GLN A 39 2.67 45.93 46.52
C GLN A 39 3.01 47.21 45.72
N ILE A 40 2.36 47.40 44.57
CA ILE A 40 1.96 48.74 44.10
C ILE A 40 0.50 48.63 43.69
N THR A 41 -0.38 49.17 44.54
CA THR A 41 -1.80 49.39 44.30
C THR A 41 -2.00 50.57 43.38
N ASN A 42 -2.86 50.44 42.35
CA ASN A 42 -3.37 51.58 41.60
C ASN A 42 -4.87 51.72 41.84
N THR A 43 -5.23 52.80 42.52
CA THR A 43 -6.59 53.23 42.85
C THR A 43 -7.27 53.86 41.65
N TYR A 44 -8.51 53.43 41.40
CA TYR A 44 -9.46 54.00 40.46
C TYR A 44 -10.08 55.28 41.04
N ASN A 45 -10.06 56.39 40.29
CA ASN A 45 -10.83 57.60 40.59
C ASN A 45 -11.47 58.13 39.28
N PRO A 46 -12.80 58.28 39.22
CA PRO A 46 -13.50 58.83 38.07
C PRO A 46 -13.68 60.34 38.26
N ASP A 47 -13.01 61.14 37.42
CA ASP A 47 -13.41 62.50 37.04
C ASP A 47 -12.24 63.12 36.26
N HIS A 48 -12.37 63.22 34.94
CA HIS A 48 -11.85 64.31 34.10
C HIS A 48 -12.11 64.00 32.62
N VAL A 49 -13.09 64.73 32.07
CA VAL A 49 -13.40 64.87 30.65
C VAL A 49 -12.47 65.94 30.05
N PRO A 50 -11.91 65.72 28.85
CA PRO A 50 -11.71 66.80 27.90
C PRO A 50 -12.61 66.61 26.68
N LEU A 51 -13.52 67.57 26.51
CA LEU A 51 -14.26 67.84 25.29
C LEU A 51 -13.30 68.21 24.17
N VAL A 52 -13.34 67.49 23.04
CA VAL A 52 -12.97 68.03 21.74
C VAL A 52 -14.11 67.79 20.77
N SER A 53 -14.57 68.91 20.23
CA SER A 53 -15.82 69.13 19.51
C SER A 53 -15.80 68.58 18.09
N LEU A 54 -16.89 67.90 17.71
CA LEU A 54 -17.29 67.62 16.34
C LEU A 54 -17.87 68.87 15.70
N THR A 55 -17.24 69.39 14.65
CA THR A 55 -17.85 70.35 13.73
C THR A 55 -17.99 69.73 12.35
N ALA A 56 -19.21 69.30 12.03
CA ALA A 56 -19.65 69.03 10.67
C ALA A 56 -20.38 70.28 10.16
N HIS A 57 -20.00 70.80 8.98
CA HIS A 57 -20.81 71.72 8.19
C HIS A 57 -20.63 71.42 6.68
N PRO A 58 -21.66 71.71 5.86
CA PRO A 58 -21.98 70.96 4.65
C PRO A 58 -21.46 71.63 3.37
N LEU A 59 -21.21 70.86 2.32
CA LEU A 59 -21.10 71.41 0.95
C LEU A 59 -22.08 70.72 0.01
N ARG A 60 -23.03 71.53 -0.44
CA ARG A 60 -24.10 71.24 -1.39
C ARG A 60 -23.63 71.60 -2.80
N ALA A 61 -24.08 70.81 -3.77
CA ALA A 61 -23.84 70.96 -5.20
C ALA A 61 -24.31 72.31 -5.78
N THR A 62 -23.57 72.80 -6.80
CA THR A 62 -24.04 73.77 -7.80
C THR A 62 -23.44 73.46 -9.18
N LEU A 63 -24.32 73.20 -10.15
CA LEU A 63 -24.08 73.26 -11.60
C LEU A 63 -23.80 74.71 -12.06
N PRO A 64 -23.20 74.91 -13.24
CA PRO A 64 -23.97 75.61 -14.28
C PRO A 64 -23.79 75.10 -15.73
N SER A 65 -24.94 74.97 -16.41
CA SER A 65 -25.33 75.44 -17.75
C SER A 65 -24.59 75.07 -19.05
N CYS A 66 -25.35 74.35 -19.90
CA CYS A 66 -25.48 74.28 -21.36
C CYS A 66 -25.06 75.53 -22.20
N VAL A 67 -24.36 75.48 -23.37
CA VAL A 67 -24.64 75.02 -24.79
C VAL A 67 -24.26 76.21 -25.75
N PRO A 68 -23.98 76.14 -27.10
CA PRO A 68 -23.96 75.05 -28.12
C PRO A 68 -22.71 74.95 -29.05
N GLY A 69 -22.62 73.83 -29.78
CA GLY A 69 -21.97 73.68 -31.10
C GLY A 69 -20.70 72.81 -31.06
N SER A 70 -20.42 71.84 -31.93
CA SER A 70 -21.00 71.35 -33.19
C SER A 70 -20.21 70.06 -33.54
N ILE A 71 -20.89 68.98 -33.96
CA ILE A 71 -20.49 67.98 -35.00
C ILE A 71 -19.06 67.37 -34.85
N ASP A 72 -18.83 66.12 -34.44
CA ASP A 72 -19.03 64.87 -35.21
C ASP A 72 -18.98 63.63 -34.28
N LYS A 73 -19.87 62.65 -34.49
CA LYS A 73 -19.85 61.33 -33.81
C LYS A 73 -19.16 60.27 -34.67
N PRO A 74 -18.43 59.31 -34.05
CA PRO A 74 -17.64 58.30 -34.75
C PRO A 74 -18.49 57.14 -35.29
N ALA A 75 -18.06 56.61 -36.43
CA ALA A 75 -18.71 55.54 -37.17
C ALA A 75 -18.72 54.19 -36.43
N GLU A 76 -19.91 53.66 -36.22
CA GLU A 76 -20.21 52.33 -35.73
C GLU A 76 -20.15 51.34 -36.93
N ARG A 77 -19.11 50.50 -37.00
CA ARG A 77 -19.02 49.43 -38.01
C ARG A 77 -19.82 48.20 -37.54
N ALA A 78 -21.05 48.09 -38.02
CA ALA A 78 -21.82 46.85 -37.97
C ALA A 78 -21.18 45.78 -38.87
N MET A 79 -20.73 44.69 -38.27
CA MET A 79 -20.20 43.51 -38.96
C MET A 79 -21.38 42.68 -39.50
N GLN A 80 -21.66 42.77 -40.80
CA GLN A 80 -22.66 41.91 -41.46
C GLN A 80 -22.18 40.45 -41.47
N ARG A 81 -22.97 39.54 -40.88
CA ARG A 81 -22.79 38.09 -41.04
C ARG A 81 -23.17 37.66 -42.46
N PRO A 82 -22.41 36.78 -43.12
CA PRO A 82 -22.75 36.29 -44.45
C PRO A 82 -24.02 35.43 -44.39
N LYS A 83 -25.00 35.75 -45.24
CA LYS A 83 -26.20 34.92 -45.45
C LYS A 83 -25.81 33.70 -46.27
N LEU A 84 -25.81 32.52 -45.65
CA LEU A 84 -25.68 31.23 -46.34
C LEU A 84 -26.95 30.97 -47.17
N SER A 85 -26.77 30.42 -48.38
CA SER A 85 -27.90 30.04 -49.23
C SER A 85 -28.70 28.89 -48.59
N PRO A 86 -30.00 28.75 -48.87
CA PRO A 86 -30.86 27.75 -48.23
C PRO A 86 -30.40 26.29 -48.47
N LEU A 87 -29.57 26.03 -49.49
CA LEU A 87 -28.96 24.73 -49.74
C LEU A 87 -27.77 24.43 -48.82
N GLN A 88 -26.97 25.44 -48.47
CA GLN A 88 -25.80 25.28 -47.59
C GLN A 88 -26.21 25.10 -46.12
N SER A 89 -27.32 25.73 -45.69
CA SER A 89 -27.89 25.53 -44.35
C SER A 89 -28.46 24.12 -44.18
N ARG A 90 -28.97 23.50 -45.25
CA ARG A 90 -29.52 22.14 -45.19
C ARG A 90 -28.39 21.11 -45.14
N LEU A 91 -27.32 21.29 -45.92
CA LEU A 91 -26.15 20.39 -45.89
C LEU A 91 -25.48 20.39 -44.50
N LEU A 92 -25.34 21.57 -43.88
CA LEU A 92 -24.77 21.70 -42.53
C LEU A 92 -25.64 21.02 -41.47
N ALA A 93 -26.97 21.19 -41.56
CA ALA A 93 -27.91 20.51 -40.66
C ALA A 93 -27.87 18.97 -40.83
N TYR A 94 -27.74 18.48 -42.06
CA TYR A 94 -27.60 17.04 -42.32
C TYR A 94 -26.27 16.48 -41.79
N LEU A 95 -25.17 17.22 -41.92
CA LEU A 95 -23.85 16.80 -41.39
C LEU A 95 -23.85 16.76 -39.85
N VAL A 96 -24.45 17.76 -39.20
CA VAL A 96 -24.58 17.78 -37.73
C VAL A 96 -25.51 16.67 -37.24
N ALA A 97 -26.62 16.40 -37.95
CA ALA A 97 -27.51 15.30 -37.60
C ALA A 97 -26.86 13.92 -37.81
N SER A 98 -26.11 13.72 -38.89
CA SER A 98 -25.44 12.43 -39.17
C SER A 98 -24.27 12.16 -38.24
N SER A 99 -23.51 13.19 -37.84
CA SER A 99 -22.48 13.08 -36.80
C SER A 99 -23.06 12.81 -35.41
N ALA A 100 -24.19 13.43 -35.05
CA ALA A 100 -24.91 13.11 -33.82
C ALA A 100 -25.46 11.68 -33.82
N CYS A 101 -25.99 11.19 -34.94
CA CYS A 101 -26.45 9.80 -35.09
C CYS A 101 -25.29 8.79 -35.00
N LEU A 102 -24.12 9.10 -35.58
CA LEU A 102 -22.92 8.27 -35.45
C LEU A 102 -22.39 8.26 -34.01
N ALA A 103 -22.42 9.39 -33.31
CA ALA A 103 -22.04 9.46 -31.90
C ALA A 103 -23.00 8.61 -31.02
N LEU A 104 -24.31 8.73 -31.25
CA LEU A 104 -25.32 7.92 -30.56
C LEU A 104 -25.19 6.42 -30.89
N TRP A 105 -24.86 6.07 -32.14
CA TRP A 105 -24.63 4.67 -32.54
C TRP A 105 -23.44 4.05 -31.79
N ASN A 106 -22.35 4.80 -31.62
CA ASN A 106 -21.18 4.33 -30.87
C ASN A 106 -21.38 4.33 -29.35
N LEU A 107 -22.35 5.10 -28.84
CA LEU A 107 -22.71 5.13 -27.41
C LEU A 107 -23.69 4.02 -27.01
N LEU A 108 -24.42 3.44 -27.96
CA LEU A 108 -25.48 2.45 -27.73
C LEU A 108 -25.11 1.03 -28.20
N THR A 109 -23.93 0.81 -28.80
CA THR A 109 -23.41 -0.54 -29.06
C THR A 109 -22.65 -1.07 -27.84
N PRO A 110 -23.03 -2.22 -27.25
CA PRO A 110 -22.29 -2.81 -26.14
C PRO A 110 -21.02 -3.47 -26.69
N HIS A 111 -19.91 -2.73 -26.71
CA HIS A 111 -18.57 -3.29 -26.91
C HIS A 111 -17.88 -3.52 -25.57
N LEU A 112 -18.54 -4.26 -24.69
CA LEU A 112 -17.94 -4.84 -23.50
C LEU A 112 -18.56 -6.22 -23.33
N LEU A 113 -17.98 -7.22 -23.99
CA LEU A 113 -18.02 -8.66 -23.69
C LEU A 113 -17.46 -9.45 -24.91
N VAL A 114 -16.15 -9.41 -25.14
CA VAL A 114 -15.40 -10.51 -25.79
C VAL A 114 -13.94 -10.43 -25.33
N ASN A 115 -13.59 -11.26 -24.36
CA ASN A 115 -12.29 -11.93 -24.20
C ASN A 115 -12.46 -12.96 -23.08
N ALA A 116 -13.24 -13.99 -23.38
CA ALA A 116 -13.18 -15.27 -22.67
C ALA A 116 -12.59 -16.24 -23.69
N GLU A 117 -11.32 -16.61 -23.51
CA GLU A 117 -10.72 -17.71 -24.25
C GLU A 117 -11.29 -19.02 -23.69
N VAL A 118 -12.18 -19.63 -24.46
CA VAL A 118 -12.66 -20.99 -24.24
C VAL A 118 -11.73 -21.94 -24.99
N LEU A 119 -11.06 -22.82 -24.25
CA LEU A 119 -10.38 -24.00 -24.78
C LEU A 119 -11.37 -24.92 -25.50
N THR A 120 -11.09 -25.24 -26.76
CA THR A 120 -11.69 -26.38 -27.46
C THR A 120 -10.60 -27.36 -27.86
N THR A 121 -10.68 -28.59 -27.33
CA THR A 121 -9.92 -29.77 -27.76
C THR A 121 -10.76 -30.59 -28.78
N PRO A 122 -10.25 -31.69 -29.36
CA PRO A 122 -9.80 -31.77 -30.75
C PRO A 122 -10.73 -32.66 -31.61
N ASP A 123 -10.52 -32.70 -32.92
CA ASP A 123 -11.01 -33.83 -33.71
C ASP A 123 -9.92 -34.40 -34.63
N HIS A 124 -9.96 -35.73 -34.71
CA HIS A 124 -9.03 -36.63 -35.38
C HIS A 124 -9.10 -36.52 -36.90
N ASP A 125 -7.99 -36.73 -37.60
CA ASP A 125 -7.92 -37.85 -38.54
C ASP A 125 -6.52 -38.18 -39.05
N ALA A 126 -6.38 -39.45 -39.41
CA ALA A 126 -5.17 -40.21 -39.68
C ALA A 126 -4.73 -40.23 -41.16
N LEU A 127 -3.75 -41.12 -41.45
CA LEU A 127 -3.12 -41.53 -42.73
C LEU A 127 -1.98 -40.61 -43.24
N ASP A 128 -0.84 -41.06 -43.78
CA ASP A 128 -0.29 -42.39 -44.14
C ASP A 128 1.22 -42.11 -44.46
N SER A 129 2.19 -42.71 -43.77
CA SER A 129 3.05 -43.84 -44.16
C SER A 129 4.09 -43.69 -45.31
N ARG A 130 5.31 -44.19 -44.98
CA ARG A 130 6.40 -44.82 -45.80
C ARG A 130 7.31 -43.88 -46.62
N VAL A 131 8.65 -44.06 -46.59
CA VAL A 131 9.41 -45.09 -47.34
C VAL A 131 10.94 -45.06 -47.00
N VAL A 132 11.51 -46.26 -46.70
CA VAL A 132 12.82 -46.89 -47.10
C VAL A 132 14.14 -46.26 -46.58
N ASP A 133 14.96 -46.91 -45.74
CA ASP A 133 15.73 -48.19 -45.81
C ASP A 133 17.08 -48.09 -46.55
N ALA A 134 18.17 -48.45 -45.87
CA ALA A 134 19.51 -48.74 -46.40
C ALA A 134 20.41 -49.40 -45.31
N LEU A 135 20.23 -50.72 -45.11
CA LEU A 135 21.24 -51.82 -45.23
C LEU A 135 22.71 -51.38 -45.50
N VAL A 136 23.83 -51.93 -44.98
CA VAL A 136 24.31 -53.31 -44.67
C VAL A 136 25.81 -53.11 -44.23
N ASP A 137 26.49 -53.83 -43.32
CA ASP A 137 26.98 -55.22 -43.45
C ASP A 137 27.82 -55.65 -42.22
N ARG A 138 27.83 -56.97 -41.94
CA ARG A 138 29.00 -57.87 -41.81
C ARG A 138 29.10 -58.84 -40.60
N GLU A 139 28.59 -60.04 -40.87
CA GLU A 139 29.14 -61.40 -40.71
C GLU A 139 29.87 -61.88 -39.43
N LEU A 140 29.30 -62.95 -38.86
CA LEU A 140 29.90 -64.02 -38.04
C LEU A 140 30.24 -65.23 -38.91
N PRO A 141 31.17 -66.10 -38.46
CA PRO A 141 31.02 -67.53 -38.71
C PRO A 141 31.12 -68.44 -37.48
N HIS A 142 30.53 -69.63 -37.65
CA HIS A 142 30.22 -70.69 -36.70
C HIS A 142 31.28 -71.82 -36.59
N ILE A 143 31.40 -72.38 -35.38
CA ILE A 143 31.38 -73.81 -34.92
C ILE A 143 32.32 -74.88 -35.53
N GLN A 144 33.13 -75.53 -34.66
CA GLN A 144 33.23 -77.00 -34.33
C GLN A 144 34.52 -77.22 -33.49
N GLY A 145 34.65 -78.02 -32.43
CA GLY A 145 33.93 -79.20 -31.95
C GLY A 145 34.82 -80.46 -32.05
N ALA A 146 35.74 -80.69 -31.10
CA ALA A 146 36.38 -82.00 -30.87
C ALA A 146 36.96 -82.08 -29.45
N GLY A 147 36.60 -83.13 -28.70
CA GLY A 147 36.83 -83.29 -27.27
C GLY A 147 38.16 -83.92 -26.84
N PHE A 148 38.37 -83.97 -25.53
CA PHE A 148 39.32 -84.87 -24.87
C PHE A 148 38.91 -85.09 -23.40
N ASP A 149 38.89 -86.35 -22.98
CA ASP A 149 38.67 -86.78 -21.61
C ASP A 149 39.91 -86.55 -20.71
N GLN A 150 39.64 -85.98 -19.53
CA GLN A 150 40.04 -86.44 -18.20
C GLN A 150 41.54 -86.67 -17.88
N ARG A 151 42.17 -85.66 -17.24
CA ARG A 151 43.00 -85.88 -16.03
C ARG A 151 43.10 -84.60 -15.20
N GLY A 152 42.70 -84.70 -13.93
CA GLY A 152 42.28 -83.57 -13.10
C GLY A 152 43.35 -82.79 -12.34
N SER A 153 42.79 -81.91 -11.50
CA SER A 153 43.36 -81.11 -10.40
C SER A 153 43.55 -79.63 -10.73
N GLU A 154 42.43 -78.89 -10.69
CA GLU A 154 42.37 -77.43 -10.62
C GLU A 154 42.64 -76.92 -9.20
N GLY A 155 43.24 -75.73 -9.15
CA GLY A 155 43.41 -74.90 -7.97
C GLY A 155 44.32 -73.71 -8.29
N TYR A 156 43.98 -72.93 -9.33
CA TYR A 156 44.69 -71.70 -9.70
C TYR A 156 44.07 -70.50 -8.98
N GLU A 157 44.96 -69.72 -8.38
CA GLU A 157 44.76 -68.49 -7.61
C GLU A 157 44.61 -67.29 -8.55
N PRO A 158 43.67 -66.36 -8.28
CA PRO A 158 43.86 -64.98 -8.67
C PRO A 158 44.01 -64.08 -7.44
N ASP A 159 45.09 -63.30 -7.51
CA ASP A 159 45.51 -62.19 -6.67
C ASP A 159 44.38 -61.16 -6.45
N PHE A 160 43.91 -61.03 -5.20
CA PHE A 160 43.01 -59.95 -4.80
C PHE A 160 43.84 -58.77 -4.28
N GLY A 161 44.13 -57.84 -5.20
CA GLY A 161 44.59 -56.51 -4.86
C GLY A 161 43.53 -55.72 -4.08
N LEU A 162 43.61 -55.79 -2.76
CA LEU A 162 43.36 -54.71 -1.80
C LEU A 162 42.11 -53.83 -2.05
N LEU A 163 40.93 -54.37 -1.75
CA LEU A 163 39.81 -53.55 -1.30
C LEU A 163 40.03 -53.24 0.19
N ASP A 164 40.45 -52.03 0.54
CA ASP A 164 40.09 -51.47 1.84
C ASP A 164 39.83 -49.95 1.79
N ARG A 165 38.69 -49.58 2.40
CA ARG A 165 38.22 -48.25 2.83
C ARG A 165 37.73 -47.24 1.79
N SER A 166 36.51 -47.47 1.29
CA SER A 166 35.48 -46.41 1.16
C SER A 166 34.08 -47.02 0.94
N LEU A 167 33.68 -47.95 1.82
CA LEU A 167 32.26 -48.27 1.99
C LEU A 167 31.67 -47.26 2.97
N ILE A 168 31.52 -46.01 2.51
CA ILE A 168 30.44 -45.18 3.02
C ILE A 168 29.19 -45.79 2.41
N GLY A 169 28.44 -46.55 3.22
CA GLY A 169 27.13 -47.05 2.82
C GLY A 169 26.30 -45.87 2.31
N ARG A 170 25.94 -45.88 1.03
CA ARG A 170 24.88 -45.01 0.51
C ARG A 170 23.61 -45.43 1.23
N GLN A 171 23.30 -44.74 2.32
CA GLN A 171 21.99 -44.79 2.95
C GLN A 171 20.97 -44.54 1.84
N ALA A 172 20.06 -45.49 1.61
CA ALA A 172 19.03 -45.36 0.60
C ALA A 172 18.31 -44.03 0.86
N ALA A 173 18.24 -43.16 -0.14
CA ALA A 173 17.56 -41.86 0.00
C ALA A 173 16.11 -42.11 0.44
N GLU A 174 15.88 -41.84 1.72
CA GLU A 174 14.64 -42.04 2.44
C GLU A 174 13.59 -41.08 1.86
N LEU A 175 12.40 -41.61 1.57
CA LEU A 175 11.26 -40.79 1.15
C LEU A 175 10.65 -40.18 2.40
N GLU A 176 10.82 -38.88 2.55
CA GLU A 176 10.31 -38.15 3.71
C GLU A 176 8.79 -38.00 3.61
N LYS A 177 8.07 -38.32 4.69
CA LYS A 177 6.59 -38.29 4.69
C LYS A 177 6.09 -36.91 5.10
N LEU A 178 5.37 -36.23 4.21
CA LEU A 178 4.69 -34.98 4.54
C LEU A 178 3.40 -35.26 5.33
N VAL A 179 3.04 -34.30 6.18
CA VAL A 179 1.77 -34.31 6.91
C VAL A 179 0.92 -33.13 6.44
N ASN A 180 -0.36 -33.39 6.18
CA ASN A 180 -1.32 -32.37 5.74
C ASN A 180 -1.36 -31.21 6.76
N ASN A 181 -1.26 -29.97 6.25
CA ASN A 181 -1.22 -28.74 7.03
C ASN A 181 -0.05 -28.63 8.03
N GLN A 182 1.07 -29.32 7.77
CA GLN A 182 2.30 -29.17 8.54
C GLN A 182 3.48 -28.91 7.62
N LYS A 183 4.34 -27.96 8.02
CA LYS A 183 5.59 -27.69 7.32
C LYS A 183 6.69 -28.69 7.69
N MET A 184 7.57 -28.94 6.74
CA MET A 184 8.80 -29.70 6.92
C MET A 184 9.98 -28.84 6.47
N GLU A 185 11.01 -28.76 7.30
CA GLU A 185 12.20 -27.94 7.07
C GLU A 185 13.40 -28.83 6.70
N LYS A 186 14.17 -28.45 5.68
CA LYS A 186 15.36 -29.19 5.23
C LYS A 186 16.46 -28.26 4.72
N ASP A 187 17.70 -28.70 4.90
CA ASP A 187 18.86 -28.14 4.20
C ASP A 187 19.18 -28.97 2.95
N ILE A 188 19.57 -28.31 1.87
CA ILE A 188 19.93 -28.95 0.60
C ILE A 188 21.22 -28.36 0.03
N GLY A 189 22.16 -29.24 -0.33
CA GLY A 189 23.41 -28.87 -0.97
C GLY A 189 23.29 -28.73 -2.50
N PRO A 190 24.29 -28.13 -3.17
CA PRO A 190 24.31 -28.03 -4.63
C PRO A 190 24.21 -29.39 -5.32
N LYS A 191 23.50 -29.45 -6.46
CA LYS A 191 23.25 -30.68 -7.26
C LYS A 191 22.57 -31.83 -6.50
N GLN A 192 21.91 -31.56 -5.38
CA GLN A 192 21.14 -32.55 -4.65
C GLN A 192 19.65 -32.43 -4.98
N THR A 193 18.93 -33.55 -4.85
CA THR A 193 17.47 -33.60 -4.91
C THR A 193 16.97 -34.38 -3.70
N ILE A 194 16.10 -33.75 -2.92
CA ILE A 194 15.44 -34.37 -1.76
C ILE A 194 14.02 -34.75 -2.17
N HIS A 195 13.60 -35.95 -1.78
CA HIS A 195 12.32 -36.53 -2.20
C HIS A 195 11.37 -36.69 -1.02
N PHE A 196 10.11 -36.34 -1.25
CA PHE A 196 9.04 -36.37 -0.27
C PHE A 196 7.84 -37.14 -0.83
N VAL A 197 7.00 -37.66 0.08
CA VAL A 197 5.73 -38.29 -0.26
C VAL A 197 4.62 -37.76 0.64
N LEU A 198 3.52 -37.32 0.04
CA LEU A 198 2.25 -37.12 0.73
C LEU A 198 1.36 -38.33 0.42
N PRO A 199 1.15 -39.24 1.40
CA PRO A 199 0.33 -40.41 1.16
C PRO A 199 -1.16 -40.06 1.06
N LYS A 200 -1.88 -40.82 0.23
CA LYS A 200 -3.28 -40.58 -0.13
C LYS A 200 -4.26 -40.64 1.05
N ASP A 201 -3.89 -41.29 2.16
CA ASP A 201 -4.70 -41.38 3.37
C ASP A 201 -4.91 -40.02 4.05
N GLN A 202 -4.03 -39.05 3.74
CA GLN A 202 -4.12 -37.68 4.24
C GLN A 202 -4.97 -36.76 3.35
N LEU A 203 -5.34 -37.22 2.15
CA LEU A 203 -6.24 -36.51 1.24
C LEU A 203 -7.68 -36.73 1.72
N ARG A 204 -8.10 -35.96 2.72
CA ARG A 204 -9.48 -36.02 3.23
C ARG A 204 -10.42 -35.38 2.22
N PHE A 205 -11.25 -36.19 1.58
CA PHE A 205 -12.39 -35.71 0.80
C PHE A 205 -13.47 -35.29 1.79
N ALA A 206 -13.85 -34.01 1.81
CA ALA A 206 -15.08 -33.61 2.46
C ALA A 206 -16.23 -34.36 1.76
N PRO A 207 -17.04 -35.15 2.48
CA PRO A 207 -18.27 -35.66 1.88
C PRO A 207 -19.11 -34.44 1.54
N ILE A 208 -19.55 -34.34 0.28
CA ILE A 208 -20.70 -33.50 -0.06
C ILE A 208 -21.86 -34.11 0.74
N SER A 209 -22.19 -33.48 1.86
CA SER A 209 -23.39 -33.82 2.61
C SER A 209 -24.57 -33.30 1.81
N ASP A 210 -25.30 -34.19 1.16
CA ASP A 210 -26.63 -33.93 0.59
C ASP A 210 -27.70 -33.77 1.70
N ASP A 211 -27.33 -33.15 2.82
CA ASP A 211 -28.24 -32.88 3.93
C ASP A 211 -28.37 -31.36 4.13
N PRO A 212 -29.49 -30.74 3.75
CA PRO A 212 -29.70 -29.30 3.91
C PRO A 212 -29.82 -28.85 5.37
N ALA A 213 -29.56 -29.73 6.35
CA ALA A 213 -29.68 -29.45 7.78
C ALA A 213 -28.34 -29.41 8.56
N SER A 214 -27.18 -29.48 7.91
CA SER A 214 -25.87 -29.44 8.58
C SER A 214 -25.00 -28.26 8.17
N ALA A 215 -25.56 -27.05 8.24
CA ALA A 215 -24.75 -25.84 8.41
C ALA A 215 -24.45 -25.67 9.91
N PRO A 216 -23.23 -25.30 10.32
CA PRO A 216 -22.99 -24.89 11.70
C PRO A 216 -23.88 -23.68 12.00
N ASP A 217 -24.81 -23.91 12.92
CA ASP A 217 -25.78 -22.97 13.45
C ASP A 217 -25.05 -21.76 14.07
N LEU A 218 -25.16 -20.58 13.43
CA LEU A 218 -24.83 -19.32 14.08
C LEU A 218 -25.96 -19.00 15.04
N GLN A 219 -25.75 -19.40 16.30
CA GLN A 219 -26.61 -19.09 17.42
C GLN A 219 -26.61 -17.57 17.66
N GLY A 220 -27.65 -16.89 17.17
CA GLY A 220 -28.01 -15.53 17.52
C GLY A 220 -29.46 -15.52 17.98
N THR A 221 -29.67 -15.43 19.29
CA THR A 221 -30.98 -15.35 19.92
C THR A 221 -31.74 -14.09 19.52
N ASP A 222 -33.03 -14.34 19.33
CA ASP A 222 -34.16 -13.51 18.89
C ASP A 222 -34.43 -12.25 19.75
N ASP A 223 -34.92 -11.19 19.09
CA ASP A 223 -36.05 -10.39 19.57
C ASP A 223 -36.58 -9.47 18.44
N GLY A 224 -37.83 -9.70 18.00
CA GLY A 224 -38.71 -8.60 17.57
C GLY A 224 -39.42 -8.69 16.21
N SER A 225 -40.57 -9.37 16.20
CA SER A 225 -41.84 -9.03 15.53
C SER A 225 -41.97 -8.96 13.99
N ASP A 226 -42.87 -9.84 13.53
CA ASP A 226 -44.04 -9.57 12.68
C ASP A 226 -43.98 -9.62 11.13
N GLU A 227 -44.77 -10.59 10.65
CA GLU A 227 -45.69 -10.61 9.52
C GLU A 227 -45.22 -10.85 8.06
N ALA A 228 -45.69 -12.01 7.57
CA ALA A 228 -46.38 -12.22 6.28
C ALA A 228 -45.54 -12.12 4.99
N ARG A 229 -45.65 -12.98 3.97
CA ARG A 229 -46.79 -13.75 3.45
C ARG A 229 -46.26 -14.60 2.25
N LEU A 230 -46.66 -15.89 2.16
CA LEU A 230 -47.24 -16.60 0.98
C LEU A 230 -46.57 -16.42 -0.42
N SER A 231 -46.25 -17.41 -1.26
CA SER A 231 -46.86 -18.71 -1.61
C SER A 231 -45.87 -19.49 -2.51
N ARG A 232 -45.64 -20.80 -2.31
CA ARG A 232 -46.37 -21.95 -2.91
C ARG A 232 -46.38 -21.98 -4.45
N LEU A 233 -45.73 -23.00 -5.02
CA LEU A 233 -46.26 -23.82 -6.12
C LEU A 233 -45.51 -25.17 -6.17
N GLU A 234 -46.15 -26.20 -5.61
CA GLU A 234 -45.94 -27.60 -5.95
C GLU A 234 -46.66 -27.90 -7.27
N VAL A 235 -46.06 -28.71 -8.14
CA VAL A 235 -46.81 -29.61 -9.05
C VAL A 235 -46.06 -30.94 -9.15
N ALA A 236 -46.77 -32.00 -8.74
CA ALA A 236 -46.50 -33.43 -8.91
C ALA A 236 -46.15 -33.78 -10.37
N GLY A 237 -45.38 -34.81 -10.73
CA GLY A 237 -45.20 -36.13 -10.15
C GLY A 237 -45.26 -37.11 -11.32
N THR A 238 -44.26 -37.99 -11.47
CA THR A 238 -44.41 -39.22 -12.27
C THR A 238 -43.37 -40.23 -11.79
N GLU A 239 -43.86 -41.34 -11.23
CA GLU A 239 -43.07 -42.53 -10.92
C GLU A 239 -42.57 -43.18 -12.22
N GLY A 240 -41.33 -43.65 -12.21
CA GLY A 240 -40.80 -44.49 -13.28
C GLY A 240 -39.34 -44.87 -13.04
N THR A 241 -39.13 -46.16 -12.75
CA THR A 241 -37.87 -46.92 -12.88
C THR A 241 -36.76 -46.69 -11.86
N THR A 242 -36.75 -47.58 -10.87
CA THR A 242 -35.59 -48.04 -10.11
C THR A 242 -34.62 -48.80 -11.03
N SER A 243 -33.48 -48.19 -11.38
CA SER A 243 -32.16 -48.84 -11.57
C SER A 243 -31.21 -47.86 -12.28
N ASP A 244 -30.31 -47.21 -11.52
CA ASP A 244 -28.98 -46.70 -11.93
C ASP A 244 -28.49 -45.52 -11.06
N TRP A 245 -28.61 -45.64 -9.74
CA TRP A 245 -28.07 -44.64 -8.81
C TRP A 245 -27.04 -45.23 -7.82
N VAL A 246 -26.34 -46.30 -8.23
CA VAL A 246 -25.28 -46.93 -7.41
C VAL A 246 -23.89 -46.86 -8.06
N GLU A 247 -23.73 -46.28 -9.25
CA GLU A 247 -22.43 -46.22 -9.94
C GLU A 247 -21.96 -44.81 -10.34
N LYS A 248 -22.18 -43.82 -9.46
CA LYS A 248 -21.38 -42.58 -9.43
C LYS A 248 -20.73 -42.36 -8.05
N ARG A 249 -20.06 -43.40 -7.54
CA ARG A 249 -19.01 -43.29 -6.51
C ARG A 249 -17.61 -43.29 -7.15
N GLN A 250 -17.47 -42.69 -8.33
CA GLN A 250 -16.16 -42.49 -8.96
C GLN A 250 -15.54 -41.19 -8.46
N THR A 251 -14.59 -41.34 -7.54
CA THR A 251 -13.31 -40.61 -7.53
C THR A 251 -13.39 -39.09 -7.80
N SER A 252 -14.05 -38.33 -6.93
CA SER A 252 -13.77 -36.89 -6.86
C SER A 252 -12.40 -36.73 -6.22
N GLY A 253 -11.35 -36.53 -7.03
CA GLY A 253 -10.02 -36.22 -6.49
C GLY A 253 -10.05 -34.97 -5.60
N GLY A 254 -9.11 -34.88 -4.67
CA GLY A 254 -8.99 -33.81 -3.70
C GLY A 254 -8.04 -32.75 -4.23
N ASN A 255 -8.35 -31.49 -3.97
CA ASN A 255 -7.44 -30.40 -4.33
C ASN A 255 -6.27 -30.38 -3.34
N VAL A 256 -5.05 -30.29 -3.87
CA VAL A 256 -3.82 -30.28 -3.09
C VAL A 256 -3.01 -29.04 -3.45
N TRP A 257 -2.62 -28.28 -2.44
CA TRP A 257 -1.71 -27.15 -2.54
C TRP A 257 -0.35 -27.55 -1.99
N LEU A 258 0.67 -27.47 -2.84
CA LEU A 258 2.07 -27.58 -2.45
C LEU A 258 2.68 -26.19 -2.43
N THR A 259 3.11 -25.76 -1.26
CA THR A 259 3.70 -24.43 -1.07
C THR A 259 5.05 -24.54 -0.38
N ALA A 260 6.02 -23.76 -0.78
CA ALA A 260 7.36 -23.79 -0.21
C ALA A 260 8.00 -22.41 -0.14
N ASN A 261 8.83 -22.22 0.88
CA ASN A 261 9.59 -21.01 1.16
C ASN A 261 11.08 -21.35 1.32
N THR A 262 11.97 -20.64 0.64
CA THR A 262 13.41 -20.68 0.89
C THR A 262 13.75 -19.69 1.99
N CYS A 263 14.29 -20.11 3.13
CA CYS A 263 14.66 -19.21 4.24
C CYS A 263 16.12 -18.77 4.19
N ARG A 264 16.99 -19.60 3.61
CA ARG A 264 18.40 -19.26 3.37
C ARG A 264 18.80 -19.76 1.99
N GLN A 265 19.67 -19.02 1.33
CA GLN A 265 20.19 -19.36 0.01
C GLN A 265 21.70 -19.07 -0.07
N PRO A 266 22.40 -19.59 -1.09
CA PRO A 266 23.80 -19.28 -1.36
C PRO A 266 24.06 -17.79 -1.56
N MET A 267 25.21 -17.35 -1.09
CA MET A 267 25.69 -15.97 -1.20
C MET A 267 26.77 -15.88 -2.27
N PRO A 268 26.92 -14.73 -2.95
CA PRO A 268 27.98 -14.55 -3.93
C PRO A 268 29.35 -14.51 -3.27
N MET A 269 30.37 -15.08 -3.92
CA MET A 269 31.77 -14.98 -3.52
C MET A 269 32.42 -13.72 -4.10
N GLY A 270 33.18 -12.97 -3.28
CA GLY A 270 33.91 -11.75 -3.68
C GLY A 270 33.26 -10.44 -3.23
N ASN A 271 33.79 -9.30 -3.69
CA ASN A 271 33.23 -7.98 -3.36
C ASN A 271 31.81 -7.86 -3.91
N ALA A 272 30.85 -7.50 -3.05
CA ALA A 272 29.41 -7.39 -3.33
C ALA A 272 29.04 -6.61 -4.61
N THR A 273 29.90 -5.68 -5.03
CA THR A 273 29.75 -4.88 -6.26
C THR A 273 29.86 -5.69 -7.57
N ALA A 274 30.52 -6.86 -7.58
CA ALA A 274 30.58 -7.73 -8.76
C ALA A 274 29.37 -8.69 -8.87
N ALA A 275 28.62 -8.85 -7.78
CA ALA A 275 27.42 -9.68 -7.69
C ALA A 275 26.12 -8.88 -7.96
N SER A 276 26.22 -7.55 -7.96
CA SER A 276 25.14 -6.61 -8.26
C SER A 276 24.60 -6.87 -9.67
N GLY A 277 23.36 -7.36 -9.77
CA GLY A 277 22.71 -7.71 -11.05
C GLY A 277 22.74 -9.18 -11.44
N ARG A 278 23.32 -10.08 -10.63
CA ARG A 278 23.23 -11.53 -10.85
C ARG A 278 22.00 -12.11 -10.16
N ASN A 279 21.27 -12.98 -10.85
CA ASN A 279 20.14 -13.69 -10.26
C ASN A 279 20.65 -14.73 -9.27
N HIS A 280 20.12 -14.70 -8.04
CA HIS A 280 20.41 -15.73 -7.05
C HIS A 280 19.93 -17.11 -7.55
N PRO A 281 20.72 -18.18 -7.33
CA PRO A 281 20.34 -19.51 -7.78
C PRO A 281 19.15 -20.02 -6.96
N GLN A 282 18.04 -20.30 -7.62
CA GLN A 282 16.77 -20.70 -7.00
C GLN A 282 16.54 -22.21 -7.04
N LEU A 283 15.81 -22.74 -6.06
CA LEU A 283 15.37 -24.14 -6.03
C LEU A 283 14.26 -24.41 -7.04
N VAL A 284 14.08 -25.68 -7.41
CA VAL A 284 13.02 -26.13 -8.32
C VAL A 284 12.28 -27.32 -7.73
N MET A 285 10.95 -27.28 -7.76
CA MET A 285 10.05 -28.36 -7.34
C MET A 285 9.53 -29.15 -8.54
N TYR A 286 9.60 -30.48 -8.43
CA TYR A 286 9.03 -31.45 -9.37
C TYR A 286 7.98 -32.29 -8.65
N VAL A 287 6.87 -32.58 -9.31
CA VAL A 287 5.75 -33.32 -8.70
C VAL A 287 5.28 -34.44 -9.62
N SER A 288 5.04 -35.63 -9.05
CA SER A 288 4.44 -36.77 -9.74
C SER A 288 3.34 -37.40 -8.87
N THR A 289 2.26 -37.83 -9.51
CA THR A 289 1.18 -38.62 -8.89
C THR A 289 1.21 -40.09 -9.35
N SER A 290 2.19 -40.44 -10.19
CA SER A 290 2.35 -41.77 -10.76
C SER A 290 3.24 -42.63 -9.87
N PRO A 291 2.83 -43.88 -9.54
CA PRO A 291 3.68 -44.79 -8.78
C PRO A 291 4.94 -45.23 -9.55
N LYS A 292 5.01 -44.94 -10.85
CA LYS A 292 6.18 -45.21 -11.70
C LYS A 292 7.31 -44.20 -11.45
N ASN A 293 6.99 -42.98 -11.02
CA ASN A 293 7.97 -41.95 -10.72
C ASN A 293 7.83 -41.49 -9.26
N GLN A 294 8.39 -42.28 -8.36
CA GLN A 294 8.40 -41.96 -6.92
C GLN A 294 9.47 -40.96 -6.52
N LYS A 295 10.38 -40.62 -7.45
CA LYS A 295 11.54 -39.75 -7.22
C LYS A 295 11.65 -38.73 -8.36
N PRO A 296 10.67 -37.84 -8.50
CA PRO A 296 10.69 -36.85 -9.57
C PRO A 296 11.85 -35.88 -9.37
N GLY A 297 12.45 -35.43 -10.46
CA GLY A 297 13.60 -34.55 -10.42
C GLY A 297 14.08 -34.17 -11.81
N PRO A 298 15.16 -33.39 -11.93
CA PRO A 298 15.65 -32.89 -13.22
C PRO A 298 16.06 -34.00 -14.20
N GLY A 299 16.45 -35.18 -13.69
CA GLY A 299 16.77 -36.37 -14.49
C GLY A 299 15.65 -37.42 -14.56
N ALA A 300 14.48 -37.15 -13.96
CA ALA A 300 13.35 -38.06 -13.85
C ALA A 300 12.03 -37.28 -13.99
N THR A 301 11.80 -36.76 -15.20
CA THR A 301 10.63 -35.94 -15.57
C THR A 301 9.54 -36.73 -16.29
N GLU A 302 9.76 -38.01 -16.58
CA GLU A 302 8.70 -38.89 -17.08
C GLU A 302 7.63 -39.08 -16.00
N ASP A 303 6.35 -39.09 -16.40
CA ASP A 303 5.21 -39.19 -15.47
C ASP A 303 5.13 -38.09 -14.38
N THR A 304 5.77 -36.92 -14.57
CA THR A 304 5.53 -35.75 -13.71
C THR A 304 4.30 -34.97 -14.16
N ILE A 305 3.55 -34.43 -13.20
CA ILE A 305 2.45 -33.50 -13.47
C ILE A 305 2.94 -32.06 -13.66
N THR A 306 4.11 -31.73 -13.13
CA THR A 306 4.80 -30.47 -13.42
C THR A 306 5.41 -30.52 -14.83
N ASN A 307 5.59 -29.35 -15.44
CA ASN A 307 6.39 -29.21 -16.66
C ASN A 307 7.81 -29.75 -16.47
N ILE A 308 8.49 -30.06 -17.58
CA ILE A 308 9.87 -30.57 -17.60
C ILE A 308 10.84 -29.64 -16.84
N THR A 309 10.55 -28.34 -16.83
CA THR A 309 11.33 -27.32 -16.11
C THR A 309 11.06 -27.26 -14.61
N GLY A 310 10.03 -27.94 -14.11
CA GLY A 310 9.54 -27.84 -12.74
C GLY A 310 8.95 -26.48 -12.38
N VAL A 311 8.63 -26.30 -11.10
CA VAL A 311 8.15 -25.06 -10.49
C VAL A 311 9.31 -24.36 -9.80
N LEU A 312 9.68 -23.18 -10.29
CA LEU A 312 10.78 -22.38 -9.74
C LEU A 312 10.35 -21.70 -8.43
N PHE A 313 11.25 -21.68 -7.44
CA PHE A 313 11.09 -20.89 -6.22
C PHE A 313 11.38 -19.41 -6.56
N ASN A 314 10.41 -18.73 -7.15
CA ASN A 314 10.58 -17.34 -7.56
C ASN A 314 10.62 -16.44 -6.32
N GLY A 315 11.70 -15.67 -6.15
CA GLY A 315 11.92 -14.88 -4.94
C GLY A 315 11.84 -15.72 -3.66
N GLY A 316 12.23 -16.99 -3.72
CA GLY A 316 12.15 -17.93 -2.61
C GLY A 316 10.75 -18.50 -2.32
N TYR A 317 9.71 -18.19 -3.09
CA TYR A 317 8.37 -18.78 -2.93
C TYR A 317 7.98 -19.67 -4.11
N ALA A 318 7.38 -20.82 -3.83
CA ALA A 318 6.78 -21.70 -4.83
C ALA A 318 5.36 -22.10 -4.40
N ASN A 319 4.44 -22.12 -5.36
CA ASN A 319 3.08 -22.62 -5.20
C ASN A 319 2.71 -23.49 -6.39
N PHE A 320 2.11 -24.65 -6.12
CA PHE A 320 1.59 -25.55 -7.14
C PHE A 320 0.30 -26.22 -6.66
N GLU A 321 -0.76 -26.05 -7.44
CA GLU A 321 -2.10 -26.55 -7.14
C GLU A 321 -2.51 -27.57 -8.19
N PHE A 322 -3.04 -28.71 -7.75
CA PHE A 322 -3.55 -29.76 -8.62
C PHE A 322 -4.51 -30.67 -7.87
N ASN A 323 -5.32 -31.39 -8.63
CA ASN A 323 -6.28 -32.35 -8.09
C ASN A 323 -5.72 -33.79 -8.22
N THR A 324 -5.80 -34.58 -7.16
CA THR A 324 -5.37 -36.00 -7.17
C THR A 324 -6.18 -36.88 -6.21
N SER A 325 -6.16 -38.19 -6.47
CA SER A 325 -6.65 -39.23 -5.54
C SER A 325 -5.57 -40.27 -5.19
N SER A 326 -4.35 -40.11 -5.73
CA SER A 326 -3.21 -40.98 -5.50
C SER A 326 -2.16 -40.30 -4.61
N ASP A 327 -1.16 -41.09 -4.18
CA ASP A 327 0.01 -40.58 -3.46
C ASP A 327 0.73 -39.53 -4.31
N VAL A 328 1.21 -38.47 -3.65
CA VAL A 328 1.95 -37.38 -4.30
C VAL A 328 3.42 -37.53 -3.97
N TYR A 329 4.26 -37.68 -4.98
CA TYR A 329 5.71 -37.69 -4.89
C TYR A 329 6.26 -36.33 -5.30
N ILE A 330 7.18 -35.79 -4.50
CA ILE A 330 7.70 -34.43 -4.67
C ILE A 330 9.23 -34.50 -4.62
N GLY A 331 9.88 -33.80 -5.54
CA GLY A 331 11.34 -33.66 -5.58
C GLY A 331 11.73 -32.20 -5.55
N ILE A 332 12.47 -31.77 -4.53
CA ILE A 332 13.07 -30.44 -4.47
C ILE A 332 14.53 -30.55 -4.88
N SER A 333 14.88 -29.89 -5.98
CA SER A 333 16.22 -29.95 -6.56
C SER A 333 16.94 -28.61 -6.45
N ALA A 334 18.20 -28.66 -6.00
CA ALA A 334 19.09 -27.52 -5.99
C ALA A 334 19.89 -27.44 -7.31
N PRO A 335 20.04 -26.23 -7.90
CA PRO A 335 20.82 -26.05 -9.11
C PRO A 335 22.32 -26.29 -8.86
N ASN A 336 23.07 -26.42 -9.95
CA ASN A 336 24.52 -26.35 -9.86
C ASN A 336 24.95 -24.92 -9.52
N LEU A 337 25.86 -24.77 -8.55
CA LEU A 337 26.49 -23.49 -8.27
C LEU A 337 27.70 -23.30 -9.20
N ASN A 338 27.79 -22.12 -9.80
CA ASN A 338 29.01 -21.69 -10.47
C ASN A 338 30.05 -21.26 -9.42
N ASP A 339 31.31 -21.11 -9.81
CA ASP A 339 32.43 -20.73 -8.91
C ASP A 339 32.22 -19.38 -8.18
N ASP A 340 31.24 -18.60 -8.62
CA ASP A 340 30.88 -17.31 -8.04
C ASP A 340 29.91 -17.40 -6.84
N TRP A 341 29.42 -18.59 -6.48
CA TRP A 341 28.43 -18.77 -5.42
C TRP A 341 28.89 -19.78 -4.38
N PHE A 342 28.62 -19.49 -3.11
CA PHE A 342 28.95 -20.36 -2.00
C PHE A 342 27.78 -20.54 -1.05
N GLY A 343 27.63 -21.76 -0.54
CA GLY A 343 26.66 -22.09 0.49
C GLY A 343 25.70 -23.19 0.07
N SER A 344 24.57 -23.23 0.77
CA SER A 344 23.49 -24.20 0.62
C SER A 344 22.16 -23.47 0.80
N TRP A 345 21.06 -24.18 0.53
CA TRP A 345 19.73 -23.65 0.77
C TRP A 345 19.13 -24.30 2.01
N HIS A 346 18.31 -23.52 2.71
CA HIS A 346 17.39 -24.00 3.73
C HIS A 346 15.98 -23.64 3.30
N PHE A 347 15.05 -24.59 3.30
CA PHE A 347 13.68 -24.35 2.84
C PHE A 347 12.65 -25.06 3.72
N GLU A 348 11.43 -24.52 3.71
CA GLU A 348 10.24 -25.12 4.29
C GLU A 348 9.31 -25.55 3.16
N LEU A 349 8.78 -26.77 3.23
CA LEU A 349 7.80 -27.33 2.31
C LEU A 349 6.56 -27.75 3.11
N ALA A 350 5.37 -27.40 2.61
CA ALA A 350 4.11 -27.79 3.20
C ALA A 350 3.11 -28.21 2.14
N ALA A 351 2.35 -29.26 2.43
CA ALA A 351 1.21 -29.71 1.64
C ALA A 351 -0.09 -29.47 2.42
N SER A 352 -1.13 -29.03 1.71
CA SER A 352 -2.43 -28.72 2.30
C SER A 352 -3.57 -29.16 1.39
N THR A 353 -4.69 -29.58 1.97
CA THR A 353 -5.97 -29.84 1.28
C THR A 353 -7.01 -28.73 1.47
N ASP A 354 -6.71 -27.71 2.27
CA ASP A 354 -7.67 -26.68 2.66
C ASP A 354 -7.30 -25.29 2.08
N GLY A 355 -6.27 -25.21 1.24
CA GLY A 355 -5.72 -23.99 0.66
C GLY A 355 -4.21 -23.82 0.94
N PRO A 356 -3.56 -22.82 0.34
CA PRO A 356 -2.10 -22.62 0.45
C PRO A 356 -1.64 -22.42 1.90
N TYR A 357 -0.62 -23.19 2.32
CA TYR A 357 -0.03 -23.08 3.65
C TYR A 357 0.85 -21.82 3.77
N HIS A 358 1.77 -21.62 2.83
CA HIS A 358 2.50 -20.36 2.64
C HIS A 358 1.77 -19.51 1.60
N ASN A 359 1.68 -18.19 1.83
CA ASN A 359 0.98 -17.28 0.93
C ASN A 359 1.88 -16.11 0.49
N TYR A 360 1.77 -15.73 -0.78
CA TYR A 360 2.36 -14.51 -1.32
C TYR A 360 1.33 -13.78 -2.19
N ASN A 361 1.15 -12.49 -1.95
CA ASN A 361 0.34 -11.61 -2.79
C ASN A 361 1.27 -10.72 -3.62
N ASP A 362 1.18 -10.81 -4.95
CA ASP A 362 2.02 -10.06 -5.87
C ASP A 362 1.37 -8.80 -6.45
N GLU A 363 0.10 -8.56 -6.13
CA GLU A 363 -0.70 -7.46 -6.69
C GLU A 363 -0.53 -6.16 -5.89
N ASP A 364 -0.46 -6.25 -4.57
CA ASP A 364 -0.58 -5.09 -3.68
C ASP A 364 0.24 -5.27 -2.38
N PRO A 365 0.91 -4.20 -1.88
CA PRO A 365 1.66 -4.23 -0.62
C PRO A 365 0.78 -4.27 0.65
N PHE A 366 -0.54 -4.15 0.51
CA PHE A 366 -1.56 -4.14 1.56
C PHE A 366 -1.44 -2.98 2.56
N LEU A 367 -0.77 -1.90 2.16
CA LEU A 367 -0.65 -0.69 2.96
C LEU A 367 -0.64 0.57 2.11
N TYR A 368 -0.91 1.68 2.80
CA TYR A 368 -0.67 3.03 2.34
C TYR A 368 0.49 3.64 3.13
N MET A 369 1.31 4.42 2.46
CA MET A 369 2.26 5.30 3.13
C MET A 369 1.52 6.57 3.53
N VAL A 370 1.55 6.92 4.80
CA VAL A 370 0.93 8.17 5.25
C VAL A 370 1.88 9.33 4.94
N ASP A 371 3.10 9.29 5.49
CA ASP A 371 4.17 10.25 5.20
C ASP A 371 5.53 9.77 5.74
N THR A 372 6.60 10.47 5.37
CA THR A 372 7.97 10.27 5.88
C THR A 372 8.55 11.57 6.40
N ASP A 373 9.53 11.49 7.29
CA ASP A 373 10.44 12.59 7.61
C ASP A 373 11.90 12.14 7.38
N SER A 374 12.86 12.84 7.96
CA SER A 374 14.28 12.54 7.79
C SER A 374 14.75 11.29 8.55
N GLU A 375 14.00 10.80 9.54
CA GLU A 375 14.38 9.68 10.41
C GLU A 375 13.24 8.70 10.74
N SER A 376 12.05 8.93 10.23
CA SER A 376 10.85 8.16 10.51
C SER A 376 9.95 8.02 9.28
N ALA A 377 9.09 7.01 9.32
CA ALA A 377 8.06 6.78 8.32
C ALA A 377 6.81 6.17 8.95
N LEU A 378 5.65 6.59 8.49
CA LEU A 378 4.36 6.13 9.00
C LEU A 378 3.53 5.47 7.90
N PHE A 379 3.04 4.27 8.19
CA PHE A 379 2.22 3.47 7.28
C PHE A 379 0.95 3.00 7.95
N ILE A 380 -0.10 2.74 7.16
CA ILE A 380 -1.34 2.12 7.62
C ILE A 380 -1.81 1.05 6.65
N THR A 381 -2.46 -0.01 7.14
CA THR A 381 -3.05 -1.05 6.29
C THR A 381 -4.43 -0.66 5.75
N TYR A 382 -4.99 -1.52 4.91
CA TYR A 382 -6.41 -1.51 4.59
C TYR A 382 -7.28 -1.79 5.81
N ASP A 383 -8.59 -1.55 5.68
CA ASP A 383 -9.55 -1.83 6.75
C ASP A 383 -9.50 -3.31 7.12
N LEU A 384 -9.34 -3.58 8.41
CA LEU A 384 -9.27 -4.95 8.96
C LEU A 384 -10.65 -5.51 9.32
N SER A 385 -11.70 -4.70 9.19
CA SER A 385 -13.07 -5.04 9.58
C SER A 385 -14.06 -4.16 8.82
N ASP A 386 -15.26 -4.71 8.59
CA ASP A 386 -16.40 -3.95 8.06
C ASP A 386 -17.11 -3.12 9.15
N SER A 387 -16.89 -3.44 10.43
CA SER A 387 -17.41 -2.73 11.60
C SER A 387 -16.33 -1.90 12.32
N ASN A 388 -16.75 -0.76 12.88
CA ASN A 388 -15.95 0.13 13.72
C ASN A 388 -16.28 0.00 15.22
N GLU A 389 -17.02 -1.04 15.60
CA GLU A 389 -17.35 -1.32 17.00
C GLU A 389 -16.09 -1.47 17.87
N THR A 390 -16.20 -1.01 19.12
CA THR A 390 -15.09 -0.99 20.07
C THR A 390 -14.52 -2.38 20.33
N ASP A 391 -15.38 -3.39 20.39
CA ASP A 391 -15.00 -4.77 20.71
C ASP A 391 -14.23 -5.40 19.55
N VAL A 392 -14.62 -5.09 18.30
CA VAL A 392 -13.91 -5.52 17.10
C VAL A 392 -12.53 -4.88 17.02
N ALA A 393 -12.45 -3.56 17.27
CA ALA A 393 -11.17 -2.86 17.32
C ALA A 393 -10.27 -3.39 18.46
N GLN A 394 -10.86 -3.74 19.60
CA GLN A 394 -10.13 -4.30 20.75
C GLN A 394 -9.58 -5.70 20.45
N LYS A 395 -10.34 -6.56 19.77
CA LYS A 395 -9.86 -7.87 19.30
C LYS A 395 -8.60 -7.73 18.45
N TRP A 396 -8.60 -6.80 17.49
CA TRP A 396 -7.43 -6.54 16.67
C TRP A 396 -6.26 -5.96 17.48
N ARG A 397 -6.51 -5.10 18.48
CA ARG A 397 -5.44 -4.58 19.38
C ARG A 397 -4.75 -5.68 20.16
N GLU A 398 -5.51 -6.68 20.61
CA GLU A 398 -4.99 -7.81 21.38
C GLU A 398 -4.30 -8.85 20.50
N GLN A 399 -4.81 -9.04 19.28
CA GLN A 399 -4.35 -10.05 18.33
C GLN A 399 -3.97 -9.41 17.00
N ASN A 400 -2.94 -8.55 16.99
CA ASN A 400 -2.42 -7.97 15.76
C ASN A 400 -1.34 -8.89 15.15
N PRO A 401 -1.64 -9.66 14.08
CA PRO A 401 -0.68 -10.58 13.46
C PRO A 401 0.25 -9.90 12.44
N PHE A 402 0.03 -8.62 12.18
CA PHE A 402 0.72 -7.90 11.12
C PHE A 402 2.08 -7.41 11.60
N GLN A 403 3.10 -7.72 10.80
CA GLN A 403 4.46 -7.26 10.99
C GLN A 403 4.95 -6.57 9.72
N MET A 404 5.84 -5.61 9.89
CA MET A 404 6.54 -4.97 8.78
C MET A 404 8.03 -5.20 8.93
N TYR A 405 8.68 -5.53 7.82
CA TYR A 405 10.12 -5.68 7.71
C TYR A 405 10.66 -4.72 6.67
N ALA A 406 11.89 -4.25 6.90
CA ALA A 406 12.50 -3.24 6.06
C ALA A 406 13.99 -3.52 5.88
N PHE A 407 14.49 -3.21 4.69
CA PHE A 407 15.91 -3.32 4.34
C PHE A 407 16.31 -2.04 3.62
N THR A 408 17.53 -1.58 3.83
CA THR A 408 18.09 -0.47 3.06
C THR A 408 18.11 -0.86 1.59
N ASP A 409 17.59 0.02 0.72
CA ASP A 409 17.59 -0.23 -0.72
C ASP A 409 19.02 -0.14 -1.29
N GLY A 410 19.28 -0.96 -2.29
CA GLY A 410 20.58 -1.05 -2.96
C GLY A 410 20.80 -2.38 -3.66
N ASP A 411 21.89 -2.46 -4.44
CA ASP A 411 22.17 -3.64 -5.25
C ASP A 411 22.47 -4.91 -4.46
N ASN A 412 22.82 -4.80 -3.18
CA ASN A 412 23.16 -5.94 -2.33
C ASN A 412 22.37 -5.88 -1.02
N THR A 413 21.09 -6.25 -1.08
CA THR A 413 20.27 -6.46 0.12
C THR A 413 20.35 -7.92 0.56
N PRO A 414 20.36 -8.22 1.87
CA PRO A 414 20.39 -9.60 2.38
C PRO A 414 19.20 -10.46 1.93
N ILE A 415 18.09 -9.82 1.53
CA ILE A 415 16.84 -10.48 1.14
C ILE A 415 16.73 -10.74 -0.37
N ARG A 416 17.67 -10.23 -1.18
CA ARG A 416 17.62 -10.33 -2.64
C ARG A 416 17.52 -11.78 -3.10
N GLY A 417 16.55 -12.12 -3.95
CA GLY A 417 16.25 -13.50 -4.37
C GLY A 417 15.37 -14.32 -3.41
N MET A 418 15.00 -13.78 -2.25
CA MET A 418 14.10 -14.40 -1.27
C MET A 418 12.98 -13.44 -0.82
N GLU A 419 12.65 -12.45 -1.64
CA GLU A 419 11.72 -11.35 -1.34
C GLU A 419 10.27 -11.81 -1.14
N ARG A 420 9.92 -13.04 -1.54
CA ARG A 420 8.57 -13.60 -1.47
C ARG A 420 8.45 -14.65 -0.35
N SER A 421 9.54 -14.92 0.37
CA SER A 421 9.61 -15.95 1.41
C SER A 421 9.48 -15.36 2.81
N TYR A 422 8.42 -15.74 3.53
CA TYR A 422 8.14 -15.24 4.88
C TYR A 422 9.30 -15.55 5.85
N CYS A 423 9.79 -16.79 5.86
CA CYS A 423 10.86 -17.19 6.77
C CYS A 423 12.18 -16.47 6.45
N ALA A 424 12.52 -16.26 5.17
CA ALA A 424 13.71 -15.50 4.80
C ALA A 424 13.62 -14.04 5.26
N ILE A 425 12.48 -13.38 5.02
CA ILE A 425 12.29 -11.98 5.44
C ILE A 425 12.46 -11.86 6.95
N LYS A 426 11.81 -12.73 7.73
CA LYS A 426 11.89 -12.76 9.19
C LYS A 426 13.32 -13.01 9.68
N ASP A 427 13.97 -14.06 9.18
CA ASP A 427 15.30 -14.46 9.65
C ASP A 427 16.37 -13.46 9.24
N MET A 428 16.36 -13.00 7.99
CA MET A 428 17.35 -12.03 7.51
C MET A 428 17.20 -10.68 8.21
N PHE A 429 15.97 -10.26 8.53
CA PHE A 429 15.76 -9.03 9.29
C PHE A 429 16.25 -9.15 10.74
N ASN A 430 16.03 -10.29 11.39
CA ASN A 430 16.40 -10.50 12.79
C ASN A 430 17.92 -10.70 12.98
N VAL A 431 18.59 -11.30 12.00
CA VAL A 431 20.06 -11.50 12.02
C VAL A 431 20.81 -10.24 11.57
N ASN A 432 20.15 -9.30 10.89
CA ASN A 432 20.80 -8.09 10.40
C ASN A 432 21.20 -7.13 11.53
N THR A 433 22.43 -7.27 12.01
CA THR A 433 23.04 -6.41 13.05
C THR A 433 23.33 -4.98 12.58
N THR A 434 23.21 -4.68 11.28
CA THR A 434 23.42 -3.33 10.73
C THR A 434 22.17 -2.45 10.78
N LYS A 435 21.04 -3.02 11.22
CA LYS A 435 19.79 -2.31 11.42
C LYS A 435 19.89 -1.40 12.65
N ASN A 436 19.79 -0.09 12.43
CA ASN A 436 19.78 0.93 13.49
C ASN A 436 18.39 1.55 13.71
N PHE A 437 17.34 0.97 13.15
CA PHE A 437 15.97 1.47 13.25
C PHE A 437 15.03 0.43 13.89
N THR A 438 13.93 0.91 14.45
CA THR A 438 12.85 0.11 15.04
C THR A 438 11.57 0.26 14.25
N ILE A 439 10.70 -0.75 14.30
CA ILE A 439 9.38 -0.73 13.66
C ILE A 439 8.37 -1.07 14.75
N ASP A 440 7.57 -0.08 15.14
CA ASP A 440 6.48 -0.25 16.08
C ASP A 440 5.19 -0.55 15.30
N SER A 441 4.44 -1.57 15.73
CA SER A 441 3.16 -1.96 15.14
C SER A 441 2.04 -1.77 16.17
N SER A 442 0.95 -1.12 15.78
CA SER A 442 -0.21 -0.88 16.66
C SER A 442 -1.50 -0.84 15.85
N ILE A 443 -2.66 -0.94 16.51
CA ILE A 443 -3.96 -0.79 15.85
C ILE A 443 -4.52 0.60 16.12
N THR A 444 -4.95 1.28 15.06
CA THR A 444 -5.55 2.60 15.11
C THR A 444 -6.93 2.61 14.46
N THR A 445 -7.81 3.47 14.95
CA THR A 445 -9.16 3.75 14.40
C THR A 445 -9.30 5.23 14.03
N LYS A 446 -8.19 5.98 14.02
CA LYS A 446 -8.19 7.43 13.80
C LYS A 446 -8.20 7.82 12.32
N PHE A 447 -7.90 6.86 11.43
CA PHE A 447 -7.84 7.08 9.99
C PHE A 447 -9.14 6.71 9.30
N GLY A 448 -9.50 7.50 8.30
CA GLY A 448 -10.72 7.31 7.49
C GLY A 448 -11.99 7.80 8.18
N VAL A 449 -13.02 8.08 7.38
CA VAL A 449 -14.31 8.60 7.86
C VAL A 449 -15.03 7.57 8.74
N ASP A 450 -14.88 6.28 8.41
CA ASP A 450 -15.60 5.19 9.09
C ASP A 450 -14.94 4.73 10.39
N LYS A 451 -13.74 5.23 10.72
CA LYS A 451 -12.98 4.89 11.94
C LYS A 451 -12.78 3.37 12.14
N LYS A 452 -12.66 2.62 11.05
CA LYS A 452 -12.42 1.18 11.05
C LYS A 452 -11.00 0.86 11.55
N PRO A 453 -10.80 -0.30 12.20
CA PRO A 453 -9.49 -0.69 12.69
C PRO A 453 -8.53 -0.94 11.52
N LYS A 454 -7.33 -0.36 11.63
CA LYS A 454 -6.21 -0.53 10.71
C LYS A 454 -4.94 -0.78 11.52
N THR A 455 -4.00 -1.56 10.98
CA THR A 455 -2.66 -1.64 11.55
C THR A 455 -1.86 -0.42 11.11
N GLN A 456 -1.20 0.22 12.06
CA GLN A 456 -0.29 1.33 11.88
C GLN A 456 1.13 0.88 12.18
N PHE A 457 2.04 1.15 11.25
CA PHE A 457 3.46 0.92 11.43
C PHE A 457 4.20 2.25 11.52
N HIS A 458 4.96 2.43 12.59
CA HIS A 458 5.85 3.58 12.75
C HIS A 458 7.31 3.08 12.78
N VAL A 459 8.04 3.42 11.72
CA VAL A 459 9.46 3.11 11.59
C VAL A 459 10.25 4.30 12.12
N LYS A 460 11.19 4.08 13.05
CA LYS A 460 11.98 5.14 13.71
C LYS A 460 13.47 4.87 13.64
N GLY A 461 14.29 5.90 13.51
CA GLY A 461 15.76 5.79 13.44
C GLY A 461 16.30 5.50 12.04
N LEU A 462 15.54 5.89 11.01
CA LEU A 462 15.96 5.87 9.62
C LEU A 462 17.02 6.95 9.34
N GLN A 463 17.69 6.83 8.20
CA GLN A 463 18.66 7.83 7.73
C GLN A 463 18.00 8.78 6.74
N ALA A 464 18.38 10.06 6.77
CA ALA A 464 17.87 11.08 5.87
C ALA A 464 18.27 10.81 4.40
N ALA A 465 17.42 11.20 3.47
CA ALA A 465 17.60 11.00 2.02
C ALA A 465 17.95 9.55 1.62
N LYS A 466 17.39 8.56 2.34
CA LYS A 466 17.71 7.15 2.14
C LYS A 466 16.48 6.37 1.73
N THR A 467 16.66 5.56 0.70
CA THR A 467 15.62 4.65 0.20
C THR A 467 15.70 3.31 0.93
N TYR A 468 14.52 2.78 1.26
CA TYR A 468 14.32 1.51 1.91
C TYR A 468 13.30 0.68 1.12
N ASN A 469 13.46 -0.63 1.18
CA ASN A 469 12.55 -1.62 0.64
C ASN A 469 11.83 -2.33 1.80
N GLY A 470 10.51 -2.42 1.73
CA GLY A 470 9.62 -2.86 2.80
C GLY A 470 8.75 -4.02 2.40
N PHE A 471 8.36 -4.79 3.40
CA PHE A 471 7.54 -5.98 3.29
C PHE A 471 6.52 -5.98 4.41
N VAL A 472 5.23 -6.06 4.07
CA VAL A 472 4.20 -6.41 5.04
C VAL A 472 4.04 -7.92 5.06
N VAL A 473 3.94 -8.46 6.26
CA VAL A 473 3.68 -9.88 6.45
C VAL A 473 2.62 -10.10 7.52
N VAL A 474 1.96 -11.25 7.43
CA VAL A 474 1.05 -11.77 8.44
C VAL A 474 1.71 -13.01 9.02
N GLU A 475 1.91 -13.02 10.34
CA GLU A 475 2.47 -14.18 11.02
C GLU A 475 1.53 -15.38 10.90
N GLY A 476 2.12 -16.53 10.54
CA GLY A 476 1.40 -17.79 10.45
C GLY A 476 1.02 -18.32 11.82
N SER A 477 -0.22 -18.75 11.97
CA SER A 477 -0.78 -19.33 13.19
C SER A 477 -1.40 -20.70 12.87
N GLN A 478 -1.53 -21.57 13.90
CA GLN A 478 -2.22 -22.85 13.72
C GLN A 478 -3.70 -22.65 13.38
N GLU A 479 -4.33 -21.64 13.99
CA GLU A 479 -5.67 -21.23 13.64
C GLU A 479 -5.62 -20.37 12.38
N PRO A 480 -6.38 -20.72 11.34
CA PRO A 480 -6.36 -19.97 10.11
C PRO A 480 -7.08 -18.63 10.36
N LEU A 481 -6.50 -17.55 9.84
CA LEU A 481 -7.02 -16.20 10.01
C LEU A 481 -7.54 -15.66 8.68
N TYR A 482 -8.78 -15.22 8.65
CA TYR A 482 -9.33 -14.49 7.51
C TYR A 482 -9.02 -13.00 7.64
N ILE A 483 -8.42 -12.42 6.60
CA ILE A 483 -8.13 -10.99 6.52
C ILE A 483 -8.97 -10.39 5.39
N PRO A 484 -9.83 -9.39 5.65
CA PRO A 484 -10.56 -8.70 4.61
C PRO A 484 -9.64 -8.17 3.50
N ASN A 485 -10.05 -8.31 2.24
CA ASN A 485 -9.28 -7.92 1.05
C ASN A 485 -7.96 -8.69 0.81
N ALA A 486 -7.56 -9.60 1.69
CA ALA A 486 -6.41 -10.50 1.47
C ALA A 486 -6.80 -11.98 1.40
N GLY A 487 -7.84 -12.40 2.13
CA GLY A 487 -8.29 -13.79 2.20
C GLY A 487 -7.68 -14.58 3.36
N MET A 488 -7.72 -15.90 3.27
CA MET A 488 -7.28 -16.78 4.36
C MET A 488 -5.75 -16.83 4.46
N THR A 489 -5.23 -16.77 5.69
CA THR A 489 -3.82 -16.98 6.02
C THR A 489 -3.70 -18.16 6.99
N ARG A 490 -2.78 -19.08 6.72
CA ARG A 490 -2.57 -20.32 7.47
C ARG A 490 -1.18 -20.32 8.14
N GLY A 491 -0.73 -21.47 8.64
CA GLY A 491 0.49 -21.60 9.44
C GLY A 491 1.79 -21.14 8.76
N GLY A 492 1.85 -21.05 7.43
CA GLY A 492 3.01 -20.55 6.70
C GLY A 492 3.07 -19.04 6.58
N GLY A 493 2.07 -18.33 7.10
CA GLY A 493 1.96 -16.88 7.03
C GLY A 493 1.65 -16.38 5.62
N ARG A 494 1.71 -15.05 5.49
CA ARG A 494 1.49 -14.35 4.21
C ARG A 494 2.51 -13.24 4.04
N VAL A 495 3.02 -13.09 2.82
CA VAL A 495 3.87 -11.97 2.40
C VAL A 495 3.14 -11.17 1.35
N PHE A 496 3.17 -9.84 1.45
CA PHE A 496 2.64 -8.93 0.44
C PHE A 496 3.74 -8.40 -0.47
N GLN A 497 3.36 -7.77 -1.57
CA GLN A 497 4.29 -7.23 -2.55
C GLN A 497 5.27 -6.24 -1.89
N ALA A 498 6.54 -6.34 -2.25
CA ALA A 498 7.56 -5.41 -1.74
C ALA A 498 7.28 -3.98 -2.23
N PHE A 499 7.61 -2.99 -1.41
CA PHE A 499 7.43 -1.57 -1.76
C PHE A 499 8.66 -0.75 -1.37
N ASN A 500 8.88 0.37 -2.03
CA ASN A 500 9.98 1.28 -1.73
C ASN A 500 9.47 2.62 -1.21
N TRP A 501 10.22 3.22 -0.28
CA TRP A 501 10.02 4.61 0.14
C TRP A 501 11.36 5.28 0.39
N THR A 502 11.35 6.62 0.33
CA THR A 502 12.52 7.45 0.59
C THR A 502 12.19 8.43 1.72
N THR A 503 13.10 8.54 2.68
CA THR A 503 13.04 9.54 3.76
C THR A 503 13.40 10.93 3.22
N LYS A 504 12.89 11.97 3.90
CA LYS A 504 13.21 13.36 3.55
C LYS A 504 14.69 13.66 3.82
N ALA A 505 15.26 14.59 3.07
CA ALA A 505 16.68 14.93 3.15
C ALA A 505 17.01 15.84 4.33
N ASP A 506 16.03 16.62 4.79
CA ASP A 506 16.22 17.67 5.79
C ASP A 506 15.22 17.58 6.96
N ASP A 507 15.61 18.17 8.10
CA ASP A 507 14.85 18.16 9.34
C ASP A 507 13.76 19.27 9.39
N SER A 508 13.40 19.89 8.26
CA SER A 508 12.35 20.94 8.23
C SER A 508 10.94 20.36 8.31
N CYS A 509 10.80 19.05 8.15
CA CYS A 509 9.53 18.33 8.26
C CYS A 509 9.67 17.19 9.28
N GLN A 510 8.66 16.98 10.14
CA GLN A 510 8.61 15.87 11.11
C GLN A 510 7.23 15.24 11.10
N VAL A 511 7.14 13.90 11.09
CA VAL A 511 5.87 13.18 11.15
C VAL A 511 5.28 13.28 12.56
N ILE A 512 4.08 13.85 12.66
CA ILE A 512 3.27 13.80 13.89
C ILE A 512 1.99 13.03 13.64
N PHE A 513 1.54 12.28 14.64
CA PHE A 513 0.32 11.48 14.58
C PHE A 513 -0.23 11.27 16.00
N ASP A 514 -1.40 10.64 16.09
CA ASP A 514 -2.06 10.34 17.36
C ASP A 514 -2.45 11.56 18.21
N LEU A 515 -2.62 12.73 17.59
CA LEU A 515 -3.11 13.94 18.25
C LEU A 515 -4.47 13.70 18.92
N ASN A 516 -4.72 14.44 20.02
CA ASN A 516 -5.93 14.27 20.82
C ASN A 516 -7.11 15.03 20.22
N PHE A 517 -6.88 16.28 19.79
CA PHE A 517 -7.92 17.10 19.18
C PHE A 517 -7.97 16.88 17.67
N CYS A 518 -6.89 17.16 16.92
CA CYS A 518 -6.79 16.93 15.48
C CYS A 518 -6.53 15.45 15.15
N ASP A 519 -7.46 14.58 15.51
CA ASP A 519 -7.35 13.12 15.47
C ASP A 519 -7.06 12.52 14.08
N MET A 520 -7.38 13.24 12.99
CA MET A 520 -7.12 12.80 11.62
C MET A 520 -5.78 13.29 11.04
N VAL A 521 -4.97 14.02 11.82
CA VAL A 521 -3.62 14.47 11.41
C VAL A 521 -2.61 13.38 11.73
N ALA A 522 -1.89 12.95 10.70
CA ALA A 522 -0.90 11.88 10.81
C ALA A 522 0.20 11.99 9.74
N TYR A 523 0.68 13.18 9.44
CA TYR A 523 1.61 13.45 8.33
C TYR A 523 2.77 14.33 8.78
N ALA A 524 3.75 14.54 7.90
CA ALA A 524 4.88 15.40 8.19
C ALA A 524 4.45 16.86 8.23
N VAL A 525 4.84 17.58 9.27
CA VAL A 525 4.50 19.00 9.50
C VAL A 525 5.78 19.82 9.60
N PRO A 526 5.74 21.14 9.38
CA PRO A 526 6.92 21.98 9.55
C PRO A 526 7.48 21.84 10.96
N SER A 527 8.79 21.61 11.00
CA SER A 527 9.57 21.25 12.18
C SER A 527 10.99 21.80 12.08
N ASN A 528 11.80 21.56 13.11
CA ASN A 528 13.22 21.86 13.11
C ASN A 528 14.01 20.77 13.86
N THR A 529 15.33 20.91 13.87
CA THR A 529 16.24 19.97 14.55
C THR A 529 16.02 19.82 16.06
N ASN A 530 15.36 20.78 16.73
CA ASN A 530 15.05 20.69 18.16
C ASN A 530 13.92 19.70 18.46
N PHE A 531 13.04 19.46 17.48
CA PHE A 531 11.90 18.55 17.61
C PHE A 531 12.17 17.15 17.09
N LYS A 532 13.31 16.93 16.44
CA LYS A 532 13.73 15.65 15.84
C LYS A 532 13.41 14.45 16.74
N LEU A 533 13.88 14.47 17.98
CA LEU A 533 13.67 13.37 18.95
C LEU A 533 12.43 13.55 19.84
N ASN A 534 11.55 14.52 19.57
CA ASN A 534 10.44 14.88 20.46
C ASN A 534 9.17 15.28 19.69
N ASP A 535 8.62 14.31 18.96
CA ASP A 535 7.37 14.44 18.20
C ASP A 535 6.20 14.89 19.08
N SER A 536 6.13 14.39 20.32
CA SER A 536 5.03 14.69 21.24
C SER A 536 4.95 16.17 21.59
N ALA A 537 6.09 16.83 21.80
CA ALA A 537 6.12 18.27 22.06
C ALA A 537 5.69 19.08 20.84
N LEU A 538 6.10 18.67 19.63
CA LEU A 538 5.68 19.30 18.39
C LEU A 538 4.18 19.14 18.15
N ALA A 539 3.68 17.92 18.34
CA ALA A 539 2.25 17.60 18.23
C ALA A 539 1.43 18.44 19.22
N GLU A 540 1.88 18.59 20.48
CA GLU A 540 1.19 19.38 21.49
C GLU A 540 1.07 20.86 21.11
N ILE A 541 2.12 21.47 20.52
CA ILE A 541 2.09 22.86 20.06
C ILE A 541 0.97 23.09 19.05
N TYR A 542 0.88 22.22 18.04
CA TYR A 542 -0.13 22.31 16.99
C TYR A 542 -1.53 21.98 17.51
N ASP A 543 -1.66 20.88 18.28
CA ASP A 543 -2.94 20.37 18.75
C ASP A 543 -3.60 21.32 19.77
N ASN A 544 -2.81 21.88 20.69
CA ASN A 544 -3.29 22.88 21.65
C ASN A 544 -3.77 24.15 20.94
N GLN A 545 -3.04 24.61 19.92
CA GLN A 545 -3.45 25.78 19.14
C GLN A 545 -4.80 25.54 18.46
N ALA A 546 -4.95 24.41 17.77
CA ALA A 546 -6.18 24.08 17.07
C ALA A 546 -7.37 23.97 18.04
N ARG A 547 -7.16 23.34 19.20
CA ARG A 547 -8.18 23.24 20.26
C ARG A 547 -8.61 24.61 20.78
N ASP A 548 -7.66 25.53 21.00
CA ASP A 548 -7.96 26.88 21.51
C ASP A 548 -8.78 27.70 20.50
N TYR A 549 -8.46 27.62 19.20
CA TYR A 549 -9.25 28.24 18.13
C TYR A 549 -10.67 27.65 18.05
N TYR A 550 -10.76 26.32 18.14
CA TYR A 550 -12.04 25.61 18.11
C TYR A 550 -12.95 25.97 19.29
N LEU A 551 -12.38 26.22 20.47
CA LEU A 551 -13.15 26.66 21.64
C LEU A 551 -13.83 28.03 21.42
N ASN A 552 -13.19 28.94 20.68
CA ASN A 552 -13.82 30.23 20.34
C ASN A 552 -14.91 30.07 19.29
N PHE A 553 -14.72 29.14 18.34
CA PHE A 553 -15.73 28.81 17.35
C PHE A 553 -16.97 28.17 17.98
N THR A 554 -16.80 27.19 18.87
CA THR A 554 -17.92 26.52 19.56
C THR A 554 -18.79 27.53 20.33
N ARG A 555 -18.18 28.48 21.05
CA ARG A 555 -18.91 29.60 21.68
C ARG A 555 -19.74 30.44 20.71
N SER A 556 -19.30 30.56 19.46
CA SER A 556 -20.03 31.27 18.40
C SER A 556 -21.15 30.41 17.82
N LEU A 557 -20.90 29.11 17.65
CA LEU A 557 -21.90 28.14 17.21
C LEU A 557 -23.03 27.97 18.23
N ASP A 558 -22.72 28.05 19.54
CA ASP A 558 -23.69 28.00 20.63
C ASP A 558 -24.68 29.17 20.62
N GLN A 559 -24.37 30.27 19.90
CA GLN A 559 -25.30 31.39 19.70
C GLN A 559 -26.31 31.12 18.57
N ILE A 560 -26.20 29.97 17.91
CA ILE A 560 -27.12 29.48 16.89
C ILE A 560 -28.09 28.49 17.55
N ALA A 561 -29.37 28.60 17.21
CA ALA A 561 -30.39 27.69 17.71
C ALA A 561 -30.28 26.30 17.02
N CYS A 562 -29.29 25.52 17.46
CA CYS A 562 -28.97 24.20 16.92
C CYS A 562 -30.02 23.14 17.28
N ASP A 563 -30.53 23.19 18.51
CA ASP A 563 -31.52 22.26 19.05
C ASP A 563 -32.91 22.91 19.11
N ALA A 564 -33.36 23.46 17.98
CA ALA A 564 -34.66 24.09 17.84
C ALA A 564 -35.65 23.20 17.08
N GLU A 565 -36.94 23.49 17.23
CA GLU A 565 -38.01 22.92 16.40
C GLU A 565 -37.66 22.99 14.91
N PRO A 566 -38.08 22.03 14.06
CA PRO A 566 -37.70 21.99 12.63
C PRO A 566 -37.95 23.30 11.86
N ALA A 567 -38.93 24.10 12.27
CA ALA A 567 -39.23 25.42 11.68
C ALA A 567 -38.21 26.52 12.01
N ALA A 568 -37.39 26.33 13.05
CA ALA A 568 -36.39 27.27 13.53
C ALA A 568 -34.95 26.78 13.33
N GLN A 569 -34.77 25.58 12.78
CA GLN A 569 -33.45 25.06 12.38
C GLN A 569 -32.89 25.91 11.23
N TYR A 570 -31.58 26.13 11.24
CA TYR A 570 -30.91 26.90 10.17
C TYR A 570 -30.81 26.12 8.85
N SER A 571 -30.95 24.79 8.90
CA SER A 571 -30.91 23.90 7.73
C SER A 571 -31.70 22.63 8.01
N LEU A 572 -32.37 22.10 6.99
CA LEU A 572 -33.05 20.80 7.02
C LEU A 572 -32.15 19.64 6.58
N ALA A 573 -30.98 19.95 6.01
CA ALA A 573 -30.06 18.96 5.44
C ALA A 573 -28.74 18.86 6.22
N ARG A 574 -28.47 19.80 7.12
CA ARG A 574 -27.22 19.91 7.88
C ARG A 574 -27.52 20.31 9.31
N THR A 575 -26.72 19.78 10.21
CA THR A 575 -26.83 20.01 11.65
C THR A 575 -25.64 20.82 12.16
N CYS A 576 -25.77 21.40 13.34
CA CYS A 576 -24.64 22.06 13.98
C CYS A 576 -23.47 21.10 14.24
N LYS A 577 -23.74 19.79 14.40
CA LYS A 577 -22.69 18.78 14.47
C LYS A 577 -21.91 18.68 13.16
N ASP A 578 -22.58 18.66 12.02
CA ASP A 578 -21.92 18.67 10.71
C ASP A 578 -21.03 19.91 10.54
N CYS A 579 -21.56 21.09 10.90
CA CYS A 579 -20.79 22.34 10.89
C CYS A 579 -19.57 22.27 11.82
N ALA A 580 -19.74 21.71 13.02
CA ALA A 580 -18.68 21.58 14.02
C ALA A 580 -17.58 20.61 13.57
N ASP A 581 -17.94 19.51 12.92
CA ASP A 581 -17.01 18.51 12.39
C ASP A 581 -16.27 19.06 11.15
N ASP A 582 -16.98 19.70 10.21
CA ASP A 582 -16.37 20.30 9.01
C ASP A 582 -15.43 21.47 9.37
N TYR A 583 -15.81 22.31 10.34
CA TYR A 583 -14.94 23.37 10.84
C TYR A 583 -13.70 22.81 11.54
N LYS A 584 -13.84 21.76 12.35
CA LYS A 584 -12.70 21.08 12.99
C LYS A 584 -11.72 20.56 11.93
N ASN A 585 -12.23 19.84 10.94
CA ASN A 585 -11.42 19.26 9.87
C ASN A 585 -10.64 20.33 9.10
N TRP A 586 -11.33 21.38 8.65
CA TRP A 586 -10.69 22.50 7.98
C TRP A 586 -9.66 23.21 8.85
N LEU A 587 -10.00 23.48 10.12
CA LEU A 587 -9.12 24.17 11.05
C LEU A 587 -7.80 23.40 11.24
N CYS A 588 -7.88 22.09 11.43
CA CYS A 588 -6.70 21.23 11.56
C CYS A 588 -5.85 21.26 10.28
N MET A 589 -6.43 21.15 9.09
CA MET A 589 -5.66 21.15 7.83
C MET A 589 -5.08 22.52 7.46
N VAL A 590 -5.67 23.61 7.94
CA VAL A 590 -5.17 24.98 7.73
C VAL A 590 -4.06 25.33 8.72
N LEU A 591 -4.24 25.00 10.01
CA LEU A 591 -3.26 25.31 11.05
C LEU A 591 -2.04 24.39 11.05
N ILE A 592 -2.22 23.15 10.58
CA ILE A 592 -1.22 22.10 10.59
C ILE A 592 -0.93 21.71 9.12
N PRO A 593 -0.09 22.49 8.41
CA PRO A 593 0.18 22.24 7.01
C PRO A 593 1.00 20.95 6.83
N ARG A 594 0.73 20.22 5.74
CA ARG A 594 1.54 19.07 5.35
C ARG A 594 2.82 19.54 4.67
N CYS A 595 3.94 18.98 5.10
CA CYS A 595 5.29 19.43 4.81
C CYS A 595 6.01 18.41 3.93
N GLU A 596 6.59 18.92 2.85
CA GLU A 596 7.44 18.19 1.93
C GLU A 596 8.85 18.78 1.91
N ASP A 597 9.80 17.92 1.59
CA ASP A 597 11.20 18.28 1.39
C ASP A 597 11.30 19.38 0.33
N TRP A 598 12.26 20.28 0.52
CA TRP A 598 12.59 21.29 -0.46
C TRP A 598 12.88 20.71 -1.86
N THR A 599 13.48 19.51 -1.94
CA THR A 599 13.83 18.88 -3.22
C THR A 599 12.63 18.37 -4.02
N ALA A 600 11.45 18.21 -3.41
CA ALA A 600 10.25 17.70 -4.08
C ALA A 600 9.80 18.66 -5.19
N ASP A 601 9.69 18.23 -6.44
CA ASP A 601 9.49 19.11 -7.60
C ASP A 601 8.03 19.22 -8.08
N ASP A 602 7.09 18.64 -7.32
CA ASP A 602 5.69 18.62 -7.69
C ASP A 602 5.06 20.03 -7.83
N PRO A 603 4.29 20.28 -8.90
CA PRO A 603 3.79 21.63 -9.23
C PRO A 603 2.71 22.18 -8.28
N TRP A 604 2.07 21.32 -7.46
CA TRP A 604 1.06 21.74 -6.49
C TRP A 604 1.66 22.20 -5.15
N LEU A 605 2.96 21.96 -4.94
CA LEU A 605 3.66 22.33 -3.72
C LEU A 605 3.97 23.84 -3.68
N GLN A 606 3.66 24.46 -2.55
CA GLN A 606 3.93 25.86 -2.31
C GLN A 606 5.25 26.02 -1.55
N PRO A 607 6.28 26.66 -2.11
CA PRO A 607 7.52 26.90 -1.36
C PRO A 607 7.26 27.91 -0.24
N ARG A 608 7.85 27.63 0.93
CA ARG A 608 7.75 28.46 2.14
C ARG A 608 9.13 28.79 2.69
N ASN A 609 9.18 29.89 3.44
CA ASN A 609 10.36 30.33 4.19
C ASN A 609 11.62 30.56 3.32
N LEU A 610 11.45 31.19 2.16
CA LEU A 610 12.51 31.40 1.17
C LEU A 610 13.73 32.19 1.67
N ASN A 611 13.55 33.07 2.66
CA ASN A 611 14.64 33.92 3.17
C ASN A 611 15.44 33.26 4.31
N THR A 612 15.08 32.03 4.70
CA THR A 612 15.86 31.25 5.65
C THR A 612 16.92 30.44 4.89
N PRO A 613 18.20 30.46 5.30
CA PRO A 613 19.22 29.64 4.67
C PRO A 613 19.07 28.17 5.06
N PHE A 614 19.50 27.27 4.17
CA PHE A 614 19.71 25.88 4.54
C PHE A 614 20.87 25.75 5.55
N SER A 615 21.05 24.55 6.09
CA SER A 615 22.17 24.22 6.98
C SER A 615 23.56 24.52 6.38
N ASN A 616 23.68 24.47 5.05
CA ASN A 616 24.91 24.81 4.31
C ASN A 616 25.11 26.33 4.07
N SER A 617 24.26 27.19 4.65
CA SER A 617 24.24 28.65 4.48
C SER A 617 23.86 29.18 3.08
N SER A 618 23.47 28.33 2.12
CA SER A 618 22.90 28.80 0.85
C SER A 618 21.41 29.13 1.02
N LEU A 619 20.89 30.10 0.28
CA LEU A 619 19.44 30.33 0.26
C LEU A 619 18.77 29.39 -0.75
N PRO A 620 17.50 29.01 -0.47
CA PRO A 620 16.62 28.37 -1.44
C PRO A 620 16.66 29.06 -2.79
N MET A 621 16.80 28.28 -3.87
CA MET A 621 16.75 28.75 -5.26
C MET A 621 17.91 29.64 -5.72
N ASP A 622 19.00 29.76 -4.94
CA ASP A 622 20.24 30.33 -5.42
C ASP A 622 20.92 29.34 -6.39
N GLY A 623 20.93 29.66 -7.69
CA GLY A 623 21.72 28.92 -8.69
C GLY A 623 21.16 27.55 -9.14
N LEU A 624 19.84 27.37 -9.19
CA LEU A 624 19.23 26.15 -9.76
C LEU A 624 19.73 25.89 -11.20
N PRO A 625 20.21 24.67 -11.53
CA PRO A 625 20.53 24.31 -12.90
C PRO A 625 19.24 24.20 -13.75
N PRO A 626 19.33 24.40 -15.08
CA PRO A 626 18.21 24.18 -16.00
C PRO A 626 17.68 22.75 -15.87
N LEU A 627 16.38 22.56 -16.16
CA LEU A 627 15.80 21.23 -16.36
C LEU A 627 16.56 20.49 -17.48
N PRO A 628 16.48 19.14 -17.52
CA PRO A 628 17.18 18.31 -18.53
C PRO A 628 16.85 18.65 -19.99
N ASP A 629 15.76 19.37 -20.24
CA ASP A 629 15.32 19.86 -21.56
C ASP A 629 15.87 21.26 -21.91
N GLY A 630 16.72 21.85 -21.06
CA GLY A 630 17.27 23.19 -21.21
C GLY A 630 16.28 24.32 -20.88
N SER A 631 15.07 24.00 -20.43
CA SER A 631 14.13 24.98 -19.89
C SER A 631 14.47 25.27 -18.42
N MET A 632 14.28 26.51 -17.98
CA MET A 632 14.19 26.76 -16.55
C MET A 632 12.83 26.20 -16.08
N PRO A 633 12.72 25.62 -14.87
CA PRO A 633 11.42 25.34 -14.30
C PRO A 633 10.53 26.57 -14.43
N PRO A 634 9.20 26.43 -14.61
CA PRO A 634 8.29 27.57 -14.58
C PRO A 634 8.33 28.36 -13.26
N ALA A 635 9.14 27.92 -12.29
CA ALA A 635 9.73 28.77 -11.26
C ALA A 635 10.65 29.84 -11.90
N LEU A 636 10.00 30.90 -12.38
CA LEU A 636 10.34 32.30 -12.10
C LEU A 636 11.81 32.67 -12.33
N GLN A 637 12.05 33.58 -13.29
CA GLN A 637 13.14 34.54 -13.16
C GLN A 637 12.99 35.20 -11.78
N LEU A 638 13.72 34.69 -10.78
CA LEU A 638 13.52 35.01 -9.38
C LEU A 638 13.98 36.45 -9.16
N ASN A 639 13.05 37.38 -9.22
CA ASN A 639 13.29 38.75 -8.82
C ASN A 639 13.17 38.84 -7.28
N ASP A 640 13.78 39.85 -6.68
CA ASP A 640 13.64 40.16 -5.23
C ASP A 640 12.17 40.22 -4.77
N SER A 641 11.21 40.37 -5.69
CA SER A 641 9.78 40.48 -5.39
C SER A 641 9.13 39.20 -4.85
N ILE A 642 9.57 38.00 -5.25
CA ILE A 642 8.99 36.75 -4.74
C ILE A 642 9.45 36.48 -3.31
N ARG A 643 10.71 36.79 -3.02
CA ARG A 643 11.27 36.73 -1.66
C ARG A 643 10.60 37.72 -0.70
N GLN A 644 10.05 38.81 -1.23
CA GLN A 644 9.27 39.80 -0.49
C GLN A 644 7.79 39.43 -0.36
N ASP A 645 7.31 38.43 -1.09
CA ASP A 645 5.92 37.99 -1.02
C ASP A 645 5.70 37.11 0.22
N THR A 646 4.79 37.56 1.09
CA THR A 646 4.37 36.85 2.30
C THR A 646 3.86 35.44 2.04
N GLY A 647 3.26 35.17 0.87
CA GLY A 647 2.78 33.86 0.47
C GLY A 647 3.89 32.83 0.19
N PHE A 648 5.14 33.29 0.06
CA PHE A 648 6.30 32.44 -0.15
C PHE A 648 7.28 32.51 1.03
N ASN A 649 7.32 33.63 1.75
CA ASN A 649 8.26 33.80 2.85
C ASN A 649 7.68 33.53 4.25
N SER A 650 6.36 33.44 4.39
CA SER A 650 5.71 33.22 5.70
C SER A 650 4.74 32.06 5.65
N SER A 651 4.54 31.44 6.80
CA SER A 651 3.52 30.42 7.00
C SER A 651 2.13 31.05 7.20
N ARG A 652 1.09 30.26 6.92
CA ARG A 652 -0.31 30.63 7.20
C ARG A 652 -0.61 30.61 8.70
N ASN A 653 0.19 29.88 9.48
CA ASN A 653 0.15 29.86 10.92
C ASN A 653 1.38 30.61 11.48
N PRO A 654 1.22 31.82 12.05
CA PRO A 654 2.34 32.61 12.57
C PRO A 654 3.18 31.88 13.62
N ARG A 655 2.61 30.93 14.37
CA ARG A 655 3.38 30.13 15.35
C ARG A 655 4.45 29.26 14.69
N ILE A 656 4.25 28.87 13.43
CA ILE A 656 5.28 28.14 12.67
C ILE A 656 6.51 29.03 12.50
N ASP A 657 6.33 30.30 12.13
CA ASP A 657 7.44 31.23 11.89
C ASP A 657 8.06 31.74 13.20
N GLU A 658 7.25 31.92 14.25
CA GLU A 658 7.69 32.52 15.52
C GLU A 658 8.28 31.53 16.53
N LEU A 659 7.72 30.32 16.61
CA LEU A 659 8.05 29.32 17.63
C LEU A 659 8.84 28.15 17.03
N ILE A 660 8.33 27.57 15.94
CA ILE A 660 8.90 26.36 15.34
C ILE A 660 10.13 26.72 14.50
N LYS A 661 10.09 27.80 13.72
CA LYS A 661 11.21 28.27 12.88
C LYS A 661 11.80 27.13 12.03
N PRO A 662 11.00 26.53 11.13
CA PRO A 662 11.51 25.48 10.25
C PRO A 662 12.60 26.01 9.32
N GLY A 663 13.35 25.11 8.68
CA GLY A 663 14.14 25.47 7.51
C GLY A 663 13.24 25.81 6.31
N PRO A 664 13.80 25.98 5.11
CA PRO A 664 13.03 26.06 3.88
C PRO A 664 12.33 24.74 3.59
N TYR A 665 11.04 24.78 3.27
CA TYR A 665 10.24 23.58 3.00
C TYR A 665 9.20 23.85 1.93
N LYS A 666 8.55 22.78 1.47
CA LYS A 666 7.41 22.85 0.56
C LYS A 666 6.13 22.46 1.28
N GLU A 667 5.10 23.27 1.11
CA GLU A 667 3.80 23.04 1.72
C GLU A 667 2.83 22.42 0.71
N MET A 668 2.25 21.29 1.07
CA MET A 668 1.05 20.79 0.41
C MET A 668 -0.17 21.50 0.99
N LYS A 669 -0.74 22.42 0.21
CA LYS A 669 -1.88 23.27 0.59
C LYS A 669 -3.13 22.41 0.88
N PRO A 670 -4.02 22.82 1.80
CA PRO A 670 -5.28 22.13 2.04
C PRO A 670 -6.16 22.16 0.80
N CYS A 671 -7.00 21.15 0.64
CA CYS A 671 -7.91 21.08 -0.49
C CYS A 671 -9.00 22.15 -0.44
N GLU A 672 -9.34 22.74 -1.59
CA GLU A 672 -10.33 23.82 -1.68
C GLU A 672 -11.74 23.38 -1.28
N ASP A 673 -12.07 22.11 -1.47
CA ASP A 673 -13.35 21.52 -1.12
C ASP A 673 -13.66 21.63 0.37
N MET A 674 -12.66 21.49 1.25
CA MET A 674 -12.81 21.68 2.70
C MET A 674 -13.34 23.07 3.07
N CYS A 675 -12.94 24.11 2.33
CA CYS A 675 -13.49 25.44 2.55
C CYS A 675 -14.98 25.47 2.17
N PHE A 676 -15.33 24.89 1.02
CA PHE A 676 -16.71 24.84 0.56
C PHE A 676 -17.60 23.96 1.44
N GLU A 677 -17.05 22.92 2.08
CA GLU A 677 -17.73 22.08 3.07
C GLU A 677 -18.19 22.90 4.27
N ILE A 678 -17.32 23.75 4.85
CA ILE A 678 -17.74 24.66 5.93
C ILE A 678 -18.86 25.60 5.46
N VAL A 679 -18.70 26.24 4.30
CA VAL A 679 -19.70 27.18 3.78
C VAL A 679 -21.04 26.50 3.57
N ARG A 680 -21.03 25.22 3.17
CA ARG A 680 -22.24 24.40 2.98
C ARG A 680 -22.85 23.93 4.29
N SER A 681 -22.04 23.59 5.29
CA SER A 681 -22.51 22.96 6.52
C SER A 681 -22.86 23.96 7.61
N CYS A 682 -22.20 25.11 7.64
CA CYS A 682 -22.38 26.10 8.70
C CYS A 682 -23.46 27.16 8.41
N PRO A 683 -24.12 27.69 9.45
CA PRO A 683 -25.09 28.76 9.31
C PRO A 683 -24.47 30.02 8.67
N ALA A 684 -25.19 30.64 7.73
CA ALA A 684 -24.73 31.85 7.05
C ALA A 684 -24.44 33.02 8.01
N LYS A 685 -25.05 33.04 9.21
CA LYS A 685 -24.80 34.03 10.28
C LYS A 685 -23.35 34.03 10.77
N LEU A 686 -22.61 32.92 10.61
CA LEU A 686 -21.19 32.84 10.95
C LEU A 686 -20.28 33.47 9.89
N GLY A 687 -20.81 33.79 8.70
CA GLY A 687 -20.11 34.60 7.70
C GLY A 687 -18.94 33.90 6.99
N PHE A 688 -18.88 32.57 7.02
CA PHE A 688 -17.85 31.83 6.27
C PHE A 688 -17.97 32.08 4.77
N GLY A 689 -16.83 32.28 4.12
CA GLY A 689 -16.74 32.46 2.68
C GLY A 689 -15.37 32.03 2.16
N CYS A 690 -15.36 31.33 1.02
CA CYS A 690 -14.12 30.89 0.40
C CYS A 690 -13.50 31.99 -0.47
N PRO A 691 -12.16 32.13 -0.48
CA PRO A 691 -11.48 33.06 -1.36
C PRO A 691 -11.72 32.71 -2.84
N ASN A 692 -11.59 33.71 -3.71
CA ASN A 692 -11.77 33.56 -5.15
C ASN A 692 -10.52 33.99 -5.94
N GLY A 693 -10.47 33.59 -7.22
CA GLY A 693 -9.38 33.92 -8.13
C GLY A 693 -8.00 33.54 -7.56
N LYS A 694 -7.04 34.45 -7.70
CA LYS A 694 -5.64 34.22 -7.28
C LYS A 694 -5.49 33.91 -5.79
N LEU A 695 -6.32 34.51 -4.92
CA LEU A 695 -6.26 34.25 -3.48
C LEU A 695 -6.58 32.80 -3.13
N ARG A 696 -7.48 32.17 -3.90
CA ARG A 696 -7.80 30.76 -3.75
C ARG A 696 -6.61 29.89 -4.17
N ASP A 697 -6.03 30.19 -5.33
CA ASP A 697 -4.95 29.39 -5.92
C ASP A 697 -3.67 29.39 -5.06
N VAL A 698 -3.40 30.46 -4.30
CA VAL A 698 -2.27 30.53 -3.35
C VAL A 698 -2.59 29.94 -1.97
N SER A 699 -3.87 29.79 -1.62
CA SER A 699 -4.31 29.35 -0.27
C SER A 699 -4.70 27.88 -0.22
N TYR A 700 -5.21 27.33 -1.33
CA TYR A 700 -5.76 25.99 -1.42
C TYR A 700 -5.20 25.24 -2.63
N GLY A 701 -5.09 23.92 -2.50
CA GLY A 701 -4.85 22.99 -3.59
C GLY A 701 -6.16 22.39 -4.12
N LYS A 702 -6.06 21.59 -5.17
CA LYS A 702 -7.18 20.85 -5.75
C LYS A 702 -6.88 19.38 -5.73
N ARG A 703 -7.86 18.56 -5.35
CA ARG A 703 -7.74 17.10 -5.42
C ARG A 703 -7.59 16.67 -6.87
N ASP A 704 -6.69 15.73 -7.11
CA ASP A 704 -6.59 15.07 -8.40
C ASP A 704 -7.79 14.13 -8.58
N PRO A 705 -8.34 14.00 -9.80
CA PRO A 705 -9.34 12.97 -10.08
C PRO A 705 -8.83 11.54 -9.88
N ASP A 706 -7.52 11.31 -10.03
CA ASP A 706 -6.88 10.04 -9.70
C ASP A 706 -6.74 9.91 -8.17
N PRO A 707 -7.44 8.95 -7.53
CA PRO A 707 -7.39 8.77 -6.08
C PRO A 707 -6.01 8.35 -5.58
N ASN A 708 -5.09 7.93 -6.47
CA ASN A 708 -3.73 7.55 -6.11
C ASN A 708 -2.76 8.74 -6.08
N LYS A 709 -3.18 9.92 -6.54
CA LYS A 709 -2.35 11.13 -6.57
C LYS A 709 -2.77 12.10 -5.49
N LEU A 710 -1.85 12.35 -4.56
CA LEU A 710 -2.05 13.28 -3.47
C LEU A 710 -1.53 14.68 -3.83
N THR A 711 -2.43 15.58 -4.21
CA THR A 711 -2.10 16.95 -4.70
C THR A 711 -2.47 18.07 -3.73
N CYS A 712 -3.21 17.77 -2.68
CA CYS A 712 -3.58 18.71 -1.63
C CYS A 712 -3.85 17.97 -0.32
N ASN A 713 -3.75 18.67 0.80
CA ASN A 713 -3.90 18.11 2.14
C ASN A 713 -5.38 18.03 2.55
N TYR A 714 -5.79 16.88 3.08
CA TYR A 714 -7.14 16.64 3.60
C TYR A 714 -7.11 15.52 4.67
N PRO A 715 -8.15 15.41 5.51
CA PRO A 715 -8.18 14.39 6.57
C PRO A 715 -8.11 12.97 5.98
N GLY A 716 -7.17 12.16 6.48
CA GLY A 716 -6.95 10.80 5.98
C GLY A 716 -6.23 10.71 4.63
N ALA A 717 -5.60 11.79 4.17
CA ALA A 717 -4.76 11.79 2.98
C ALA A 717 -3.58 10.81 3.12
N VAL A 718 -3.53 9.83 2.22
CA VAL A 718 -2.47 8.80 2.16
C VAL A 718 -1.94 8.64 0.74
N VAL A 719 -0.73 8.09 0.63
CA VAL A 719 -0.05 7.80 -0.63
C VAL A 719 -0.16 6.31 -0.92
N LYS A 720 -0.68 5.96 -2.10
CA LYS A 720 -0.68 4.57 -2.57
C LYS A 720 0.71 4.20 -3.10
N LEU A 721 1.29 3.16 -2.52
CA LEU A 721 2.58 2.63 -2.96
C LEU A 721 2.40 1.72 -4.16
N ASN A 722 3.46 1.59 -4.97
CA ASN A 722 3.50 0.79 -6.20
C ASN A 722 2.38 1.10 -7.21
N ALA A 723 1.72 2.27 -7.08
CA ALA A 723 0.78 2.74 -8.08
C ALA A 723 1.53 2.93 -9.41
N PRO A 724 0.97 2.45 -10.54
CA PRO A 724 1.59 2.68 -11.85
C PRO A 724 1.67 4.18 -12.06
N SER A 725 2.89 4.73 -11.99
CA SER A 725 3.10 6.14 -12.24
C SER A 725 2.88 6.40 -13.72
N ASP A 726 1.92 7.27 -14.04
CA ASP A 726 1.73 7.81 -15.40
C ASP A 726 2.92 8.66 -15.89
N ALA A 727 3.98 8.77 -15.08
CA ALA A 727 5.25 9.40 -15.41
C ALA A 727 6.02 8.56 -16.45
N GLY A 728 5.51 8.55 -17.69
CA GLY A 728 6.09 7.84 -18.82
C GLY A 728 5.22 7.80 -20.06
N ARG A 729 3.93 8.08 -19.96
CA ARG A 729 3.08 8.30 -21.15
C ARG A 729 3.01 9.79 -21.46
N LEU A 730 4.12 10.31 -22.00
CA LEU A 730 4.03 11.39 -22.99
C LEU A 730 3.14 10.85 -24.12
N GLY A 731 1.84 11.11 -23.99
CA GLY A 731 0.89 10.97 -25.07
C GLY A 731 1.33 11.91 -26.17
N VAL A 732 2.21 11.43 -27.04
CA VAL A 732 2.27 11.92 -28.41
C VAL A 732 0.86 11.65 -28.93
N SER A 733 0.05 12.70 -28.92
CA SER A 733 -1.23 12.74 -29.61
C SER A 733 -0.99 12.31 -31.05
N LEU A 734 -1.19 11.02 -31.31
CA LEU A 734 -1.30 10.44 -32.65
C LEU A 734 -2.51 11.03 -33.41
N GLY A 735 -3.33 11.87 -32.76
CA GLY A 735 -4.39 12.67 -33.37
C GLY A 735 -3.92 13.76 -34.33
N SER A 736 -2.62 14.11 -34.34
CA SER A 736 -2.11 15.19 -35.21
C SER A 736 -1.49 14.70 -36.52
N LEU A 737 -1.27 13.39 -36.70
CA LEU A 737 -0.71 12.82 -37.94
C LEU A 737 -1.77 12.38 -38.95
N PHE A 738 -3.02 12.14 -38.52
CA PHE A 738 -4.11 11.77 -39.44
C PHE A 738 -4.79 12.97 -40.11
N LEU A 739 -4.60 14.20 -39.60
CA LEU A 739 -5.12 15.42 -40.25
C LEU A 739 -4.21 15.96 -41.36
N LEU A 740 -2.91 15.64 -41.34
CA LEU A 740 -1.96 16.05 -42.39
C LEU A 740 -1.90 15.04 -43.55
N ALA A 741 -2.16 13.76 -43.30
CA ALA A 741 -2.28 12.76 -44.37
C ALA A 741 -3.61 12.89 -45.15
N GLY A 742 -4.69 13.37 -44.51
CA GLY A 742 -5.99 13.56 -45.16
C GLY A 742 -6.10 14.80 -46.07
N LEU A 743 -5.22 15.79 -45.91
CA LEU A 743 -5.22 17.02 -46.74
C LEU A 743 -4.27 16.92 -47.95
N ALA A 744 -3.35 15.96 -47.97
CA ALA A 744 -2.47 15.73 -49.12
C ALA A 744 -3.12 14.86 -50.22
N SER A 745 -4.19 14.12 -49.90
CA SER A 745 -4.88 13.24 -50.86
C SER A 745 -6.07 13.87 -51.60
N THR A 746 -6.41 15.13 -51.32
CA THR A 746 -7.46 15.86 -52.06
C THR A 746 -6.91 16.95 -52.99
N MET A 747 -5.59 17.05 -53.14
CA MET A 747 -4.94 18.03 -54.03
C MET A 747 -4.12 17.36 -55.14
N THR A 748 -4.62 16.24 -55.66
CA THR A 748 -4.16 15.62 -56.93
C THR A 748 -5.35 15.12 -57.75
N LEU A 749 -6.46 15.86 -57.68
CA LEU A 749 -7.49 15.85 -58.70
C LEU A 749 -7.98 17.29 -58.86
N VAL A 750 -7.59 17.87 -60.00
CA VAL A 750 -7.79 19.24 -60.49
C VAL A 750 -6.68 20.22 -60.13
N LEU A 751 -5.79 20.38 -61.13
CA LEU A 751 -4.67 21.32 -61.34
C LEU A 751 -3.33 20.99 -60.68
#